data_AF-K0RJB9-F1
#
_entry.id   AF-K0RJB9-F1
#
_cell.length_a   1.000
_cell.length_b   1.000
_cell.length_c   1.000
_cell.angle_alpha   90.00
_cell.angle_beta   90.00
_cell.angle_gamma   90.00
#
_symmetry.space_group_name_H-M   'P 1'
#
loop_
_entity.id
_entity.type
_entity.pdbx_description
1 polymer ?
#
loop_
_entity_poly.entity_id
_entity_poly.type
_entity_poly.pdbx_seq_one_letter_code
_entity_poly.pdbx_strand_id
1 'polypeptide(L)'
;MNAKRNLITIALASVFRPNRGHSWVEKVESVHGEGSSRVDLSLKDDVRILEDRPSCSLIVLQRYFCPLPTLAECQPDPKHGIVLAEENMRPCRAGLISSTKAIVEPSTELTIHWAGNGHVGNGQSDGTCVKVMIADYDADPDFESFVDIPGAECLDFSGSNGSNEPQGTITVPDNLVAGTYTLLWFWDFTEFYYSSCIDIEVVDGTLPTPSPTKKELDHETIQDYLHNGCKDIVGADDFCKRYTTVSDSYCQVESTTDECGRSICYGVPDFLFPCSCPTGCPVPKSFYDDFSDGLDDDKWLIAHKSWGSGGGYINGGVVAENVAVDTESGTVLLGAHGNLYTGPVMGVNKDLTRQSTGVRTGSAIATRQYLGAGSYEVRMKVIGKLGVSSAIWTFFYNDDEYSTDNESPIVNHEIDIELPGRPAAPATGMDFGQVLLNTWIGELENLYETGYTTIPFVDDDEFHTWRFDWHTDPNDRRIDFFLDGEHIRTMRNDNIPFYAGRLWIGAWFPKSWAGVPDFDQDQVEVDYVKFTPYNEVYECPPESYPNFGWAPGSTFESQEEALCPASPSSSSPTKKPSTTPHTATPIESPTPPPMNDEFVNIYLSGGCASLHSNFCSTFISGSYCKDWSQDDCGRAVCQGHAHSSLDPCDVSPDEPPSETSLYLSYGCNSGLSDSFCFEFNGGYCKDWQSDDCGRSICQGDDFSSLDAC
;
A
#
# COMPACT_ATOMS: atom_id res chain seq x y z
N MET A 1 41.61 -24.81 31.22
CA MET A 1 40.92 -26.09 31.55
C MET A 1 39.61 -25.70 32.21
N ASN A 2 38.51 -25.58 31.46
CA ASN A 2 37.52 -26.64 31.14
C ASN A 2 36.82 -27.19 32.39
N ALA A 3 35.48 -27.28 32.53
CA ALA A 3 34.36 -27.18 31.58
C ALA A 3 33.03 -27.00 32.36
N LYS A 4 32.09 -26.17 31.88
CA LYS A 4 30.80 -26.51 31.22
C LYS A 4 29.59 -26.93 32.12
N ARG A 5 28.50 -26.16 31.91
CA ARG A 5 27.10 -26.56 31.59
C ARG A 5 26.21 -27.22 32.65
N ASN A 6 25.12 -26.54 33.04
CA ASN A 6 23.78 -26.69 32.43
C ASN A 6 22.73 -25.86 33.20
N LEU A 7 22.36 -24.71 32.63
CA LEU A 7 21.05 -24.08 32.81
C LEU A 7 20.17 -24.60 31.67
N ILE A 8 19.05 -25.23 31.98
CA ILE A 8 17.96 -25.50 31.05
C ILE A 8 16.78 -24.69 31.58
N THR A 9 16.64 -23.48 31.05
CA THR A 9 15.37 -22.75 31.04
C THR A 9 14.80 -23.00 29.65
N ILE A 10 13.83 -23.92 29.55
CA ILE A 10 13.04 -24.08 28.32
C ILE A 10 12.02 -22.94 28.35
N ALA A 11 12.34 -21.85 27.66
CA ALA A 11 11.34 -20.91 27.19
C ALA A 11 10.74 -21.52 25.91
N LEU A 12 9.57 -22.13 26.02
CA LEU A 12 8.76 -22.45 24.86
C LEU A 12 8.03 -21.17 24.46
N ALA A 13 8.53 -20.55 23.40
CA ALA A 13 7.81 -19.56 22.63
C ALA A 13 6.57 -20.23 22.03
N SER A 14 5.40 -19.97 22.63
CA SER A 14 4.12 -20.18 21.96
C SER A 14 3.95 -19.03 20.97
N VAL A 15 4.05 -19.37 19.68
CA VAL A 15 3.63 -18.56 18.54
C VAL A 15 2.24 -17.98 18.83
N PHE A 16 2.16 -16.66 19.00
CA PHE A 16 0.88 -15.96 19.09
C PHE A 16 0.26 -15.94 17.68
N ARG A 17 -0.60 -16.93 17.41
CA ARG A 17 -1.59 -16.85 16.34
C ARG A 17 -2.68 -15.85 16.78
N PRO A 18 -3.17 -14.96 15.91
CA PRO A 18 -4.36 -14.17 16.21
C PRO A 18 -5.52 -15.15 16.43
N ASN A 19 -6.10 -15.14 17.63
CA ASN A 19 -7.21 -16.01 18.00
C ASN A 19 -8.44 -15.65 17.17
N ARG A 20 -8.71 -16.45 16.13
CA ARG A 20 -10.05 -16.61 15.53
C ARG A 20 -11.03 -17.12 16.61
N GLY A 21 -12.34 -16.92 16.45
CA GLY A 21 -13.39 -17.18 17.46
C GLY A 21 -13.33 -18.55 18.18
N HIS A 22 -14.07 -18.72 19.29
CA HIS A 22 -13.89 -19.85 20.24
C HIS A 22 -14.54 -21.16 19.79
N SER A 23 -15.14 -21.23 18.61
CA SER A 23 -15.47 -22.47 17.90
C SER A 23 -15.68 -22.13 16.44
N TRP A 24 -15.18 -22.97 15.54
CA TRP A 24 -15.28 -22.79 14.09
C TRP A 24 -15.37 -24.17 13.43
N VAL A 25 -15.78 -24.23 12.18
CA VAL A 25 -15.80 -25.49 11.42
C VAL A 25 -14.58 -25.49 10.50
N GLU A 26 -13.73 -26.51 10.61
CA GLU A 26 -12.64 -26.74 9.65
C GLU A 26 -12.98 -27.95 8.80
N LYS A 27 -12.63 -27.86 7.53
CA LYS A 27 -12.98 -28.84 6.54
C LYS A 27 -12.02 -30.04 6.56
N VAL A 28 -12.53 -31.26 6.77
CA VAL A 28 -12.03 -32.47 6.10
C VAL A 28 -13.10 -32.86 5.08
N GLU A 29 -13.01 -32.30 3.87
CA GLU A 29 -13.86 -32.56 2.67
C GLU A 29 -15.04 -31.63 2.20
N SER A 30 -15.43 -30.49 2.80
CA SER A 30 -16.25 -29.38 2.15
C SER A 30 -15.51 -28.16 1.50
N VAL A 31 -15.41 -28.08 0.16
CA VAL A 31 -14.39 -27.30 -0.59
C VAL A 31 -14.59 -25.77 -0.61
N HIS A 32 -15.45 -25.21 0.25
CA HIS A 32 -16.04 -23.86 0.11
C HIS A 32 -15.88 -22.92 1.30
N GLY A 33 -14.86 -23.12 2.14
CA GLY A 33 -14.45 -22.13 3.15
C GLY A 33 -14.82 -22.47 4.60
N GLU A 34 -14.21 -21.73 5.51
CA GLU A 34 -14.45 -21.76 6.96
C GLU A 34 -15.68 -20.91 7.29
N GLY A 35 -16.66 -21.49 7.96
CA GLY A 35 -17.79 -20.71 8.45
C GLY A 35 -17.62 -20.23 9.89
N SER A 36 -18.11 -19.03 10.16
CA SER A 36 -18.05 -18.43 11.50
C SER A 36 -19.30 -18.78 12.31
N SER A 37 -19.11 -19.18 13.57
CA SER A 37 -20.22 -19.43 14.51
C SER A 37 -21.15 -18.20 14.60
N ARG A 38 -22.47 -18.42 14.59
CA ARG A 38 -23.49 -17.41 15.01
C ARG A 38 -23.27 -16.95 16.45
N VAL A 39 -22.57 -17.75 17.25
CA VAL A 39 -22.14 -17.42 18.60
C VAL A 39 -20.68 -17.02 18.49
N ASP A 40 -20.44 -15.74 18.17
CA ASP A 40 -19.10 -15.15 18.15
C ASP A 40 -18.82 -14.35 19.44
N LEU A 41 -17.55 -14.20 19.77
CA LEU A 41 -16.98 -13.59 20.97
C LEU A 41 -16.97 -12.05 20.96
N SER A 42 -17.80 -11.44 20.13
CA SER A 42 -17.94 -9.99 20.11
C SER A 42 -18.97 -9.55 21.16
N LEU A 43 -18.50 -8.85 22.20
CA LEU A 43 -19.34 -8.03 23.08
C LEU A 43 -19.70 -6.72 22.37
N LYS A 44 -20.53 -6.79 21.32
CA LYS A 44 -21.20 -5.58 20.81
C LYS A 44 -22.72 -5.57 21.00
N ASP A 45 -23.36 -6.72 21.20
CA ASP A 45 -24.83 -6.77 21.08
C ASP A 45 -25.62 -6.85 22.40
N ASP A 46 -24.99 -6.98 23.58
CA ASP A 46 -25.70 -7.06 24.88
C ASP A 46 -25.38 -5.90 25.86
N VAL A 47 -25.29 -4.66 25.37
CA VAL A 47 -25.31 -3.47 26.25
C VAL A 47 -26.63 -2.72 26.10
N ARG A 48 -27.63 -3.13 26.88
CA ARG A 48 -28.64 -2.18 27.35
C ARG A 48 -28.04 -1.40 28.52
N ILE A 49 -27.81 -0.10 28.27
CA ILE A 49 -27.70 0.99 29.24
C ILE A 49 -26.55 0.82 30.24
N LEU A 50 -25.44 1.52 30.03
CA LEU A 50 -24.72 2.28 31.07
C LEU A 50 -23.70 3.19 30.37
N GLU A 51 -24.02 4.48 30.31
CA GLU A 51 -23.08 5.55 29.94
C GLU A 51 -21.96 5.67 31.00
N ASP A 52 -20.77 6.11 30.56
CA ASP A 52 -19.61 6.52 31.36
C ASP A 52 -18.78 5.44 32.09
N ARG A 53 -17.82 4.81 31.38
CA ARG A 53 -16.35 4.96 31.57
C ARG A 53 -15.53 3.85 30.87
N PRO A 54 -14.28 4.15 30.43
CA PRO A 54 -13.44 3.25 29.63
C PRO A 54 -12.35 2.59 30.48
N SER A 55 -12.45 1.28 30.69
CA SER A 55 -11.31 0.39 30.96
C SER A 55 -11.86 -1.02 31.17
N CYS A 56 -11.68 -1.93 30.23
CA CYS A 56 -11.71 -3.36 30.50
C CYS A 56 -10.91 -4.08 29.42
N SER A 57 -9.82 -4.73 29.83
CA SER A 57 -9.36 -5.97 29.21
C SER A 57 -10.58 -6.88 29.00
N LEU A 58 -11.03 -7.02 27.76
CA LEU A 58 -12.21 -7.81 27.41
C LEU A 58 -11.89 -9.30 27.62
N ILE A 59 -12.28 -9.82 28.78
CA ILE A 59 -12.28 -11.26 29.06
C ILE A 59 -13.40 -11.87 28.23
N VAL A 60 -12.99 -12.85 27.44
CA VAL A 60 -13.69 -13.47 26.33
C VAL A 60 -14.53 -14.65 26.87
N LEU A 61 -15.85 -14.73 26.62
CA LEU A 61 -16.70 -15.79 27.20
C LEU A 61 -17.70 -16.40 26.20
N GLN A 62 -17.79 -17.74 26.24
CA GLN A 62 -18.81 -18.57 25.58
C GLN A 62 -20.21 -18.33 26.18
N ARG A 63 -21.28 -18.57 25.40
CA ARG A 63 -22.67 -18.42 25.89
C ARG A 63 -23.03 -19.60 26.79
N TYR A 64 -23.51 -19.30 27.99
CA TYR A 64 -24.17 -20.31 28.82
C TYR A 64 -25.48 -20.74 28.16
N PHE A 65 -25.67 -22.04 28.09
CA PHE A 65 -26.84 -22.65 27.52
C PHE A 65 -27.50 -23.57 28.55
N CYS A 66 -28.81 -23.73 28.47
CA CYS A 66 -29.55 -24.70 29.25
C CYS A 66 -30.27 -25.69 28.32
N PRO A 67 -29.74 -26.90 28.14
CA PRO A 67 -30.41 -27.95 27.37
C PRO A 67 -31.51 -28.68 28.16
N LEU A 68 -31.72 -28.35 29.44
CA LEU A 68 -32.71 -29.02 30.30
C LEU A 68 -34.09 -28.36 30.17
N PRO A 69 -35.19 -29.07 30.52
CA PRO A 69 -36.55 -28.57 30.32
C PRO A 69 -36.87 -27.25 31.04
N THR A 70 -36.18 -26.95 32.14
CA THR A 70 -36.36 -25.71 32.88
C THR A 70 -35.03 -25.05 33.22
N LEU A 71 -35.03 -23.72 33.19
CA LEU A 71 -33.88 -22.89 33.57
C LEU A 71 -33.37 -23.20 34.98
N ALA A 72 -34.27 -23.59 35.90
CA ALA A 72 -33.93 -23.95 37.28
C ALA A 72 -33.05 -25.20 37.38
N GLU A 73 -33.18 -26.13 36.43
CA GLU A 73 -32.38 -27.37 36.40
C GLU A 73 -30.94 -27.11 35.93
N CYS A 74 -30.69 -26.00 35.22
CA CYS A 74 -29.36 -25.59 34.75
C CYS A 74 -28.71 -24.50 35.61
N GLN A 75 -29.38 -23.98 36.65
CA GLN A 75 -28.79 -22.92 37.46
C GLN A 75 -27.53 -23.45 38.17
N PRO A 76 -26.37 -22.82 37.94
CA PRO A 76 -25.12 -23.25 38.56
C PRO A 76 -25.14 -22.97 40.07
N ASP A 77 -24.18 -23.57 40.79
CA ASP A 77 -24.00 -23.28 42.21
C ASP A 77 -23.76 -21.77 42.40
N PRO A 78 -24.51 -21.10 43.32
CA PRO A 78 -24.35 -19.68 43.59
C PRO A 78 -22.91 -19.22 43.86
N LYS A 79 -22.01 -20.12 44.30
CA LYS A 79 -20.58 -19.84 44.49
C LYS A 79 -19.88 -19.32 43.23
N HIS A 80 -20.41 -19.60 42.04
CA HIS A 80 -19.84 -19.17 40.77
C HIS A 80 -20.29 -17.78 40.32
N GLY A 81 -21.27 -17.17 41.00
CA GLY A 81 -21.71 -15.80 40.69
C GLY A 81 -22.39 -15.63 39.33
N ILE A 82 -22.82 -16.72 38.70
CA ILE A 82 -23.50 -16.74 37.41
C ILE A 82 -24.99 -17.02 37.66
N VAL A 83 -25.86 -16.27 36.98
CA VAL A 83 -27.31 -16.48 37.02
C VAL A 83 -27.80 -16.60 35.60
N LEU A 84 -28.35 -17.77 35.23
CA LEU A 84 -28.91 -17.96 33.91
C LEU A 84 -30.29 -17.28 33.84
N ALA A 85 -30.61 -16.68 32.69
CA ALA A 85 -31.88 -16.05 32.36
C ALA A 85 -32.60 -16.82 31.25
N GLU A 86 -33.83 -16.40 30.91
CA GLU A 86 -34.66 -17.05 29.89
C GLU A 86 -33.97 -17.15 28.52
N GLU A 87 -33.13 -16.17 28.18
CA GLU A 87 -32.30 -16.20 26.98
C GLU A 87 -31.31 -17.38 26.93
N ASN A 88 -30.88 -17.92 28.07
CA ASN A 88 -29.99 -19.09 28.11
C ASN A 88 -30.72 -20.40 27.76
N MET A 89 -32.05 -20.39 27.65
CA MET A 89 -32.81 -21.49 27.05
C MET A 89 -32.70 -21.51 25.52
N ARG A 90 -32.17 -20.44 24.90
CA ARG A 90 -31.94 -20.35 23.46
C ARG A 90 -30.53 -20.88 23.13
N PRO A 91 -30.41 -21.91 22.26
CA PRO A 91 -29.11 -22.48 21.92
C PRO A 91 -28.24 -21.55 21.07
N CYS A 92 -28.85 -20.67 20.27
CA CYS A 92 -28.19 -19.75 19.34
C CYS A 92 -28.51 -18.28 19.67
N ARG A 93 -27.78 -17.34 19.05
CA ARG A 93 -28.11 -15.90 19.11
C ARG A 93 -29.12 -15.55 18.02
N ALA A 94 -30.24 -14.96 18.42
CA ALA A 94 -31.31 -14.56 17.52
C ALA A 94 -30.83 -13.52 16.49
N GLY A 95 -31.19 -13.71 15.22
CA GLY A 95 -30.96 -12.75 14.14
C GLY A 95 -29.52 -12.70 13.60
N LEU A 96 -28.60 -13.53 14.10
CA LEU A 96 -27.26 -13.67 13.55
C LEU A 96 -27.21 -14.79 12.50
N ILE A 97 -26.48 -14.52 11.42
CA ILE A 97 -26.29 -15.43 10.28
C ILE A 97 -24.80 -15.73 10.18
N SER A 98 -24.43 -16.99 9.99
CA SER A 98 -23.01 -17.35 9.79
C SER A 98 -22.47 -16.81 8.48
N SER A 99 -21.25 -16.27 8.51
CA SER A 99 -20.51 -15.84 7.33
C SER A 99 -19.01 -16.18 7.45
N THR A 100 -18.39 -16.90 6.51
CA THR A 100 -19.06 -17.68 5.45
C THR A 100 -19.87 -18.85 6.05
N LYS A 101 -20.61 -19.62 5.23
CA LYS A 101 -21.31 -20.85 5.66
C LYS A 101 -20.63 -22.03 4.99
N ALA A 102 -20.51 -23.16 5.68
CA ALA A 102 -20.00 -24.37 5.04
C ALA A 102 -21.04 -24.89 4.03
N ILE A 103 -20.61 -25.21 2.81
CA ILE A 103 -21.46 -25.81 1.77
C ILE A 103 -21.14 -27.30 1.67
N VAL A 104 -22.14 -28.17 1.87
CA VAL A 104 -21.97 -29.62 2.03
C VAL A 104 -22.98 -30.42 1.20
N GLU A 105 -22.62 -31.65 0.85
CA GLU A 105 -23.57 -32.64 0.30
C GLU A 105 -24.04 -33.58 1.43
N PRO A 106 -25.25 -34.18 1.32
CA PRO A 106 -25.66 -35.27 2.21
C PRO A 106 -24.61 -36.41 2.21
N SER A 107 -24.44 -37.08 3.36
CA SER A 107 -23.45 -38.16 3.57
C SER A 107 -21.97 -37.75 3.57
N THR A 108 -21.64 -36.45 3.46
CA THR A 108 -20.24 -35.99 3.55
C THR A 108 -19.76 -35.86 5.00
N GLU A 109 -18.46 -36.01 5.22
CA GLU A 109 -17.85 -35.75 6.52
C GLU A 109 -17.62 -34.24 6.73
N LEU A 110 -17.88 -33.75 7.94
CA LEU A 110 -17.64 -32.37 8.35
C LEU A 110 -16.87 -32.38 9.67
N THR A 111 -15.76 -31.64 9.74
CA THR A 111 -14.97 -31.52 10.98
C THR A 111 -15.31 -30.22 11.70
N ILE A 112 -15.60 -30.31 12.99
CA ILE A 112 -16.02 -29.20 13.84
C ILE A 112 -14.92 -28.98 14.86
N HIS A 113 -14.51 -27.72 15.02
CA HIS A 113 -13.47 -27.30 15.96
C HIS A 113 -14.09 -26.47 17.08
N TRP A 114 -13.58 -26.66 18.29
CA TRP A 114 -13.96 -25.87 19.45
C TRP A 114 -12.71 -25.46 20.20
N ALA A 115 -12.76 -24.32 20.90
CA ALA A 115 -11.68 -23.93 21.79
C ALA A 115 -11.84 -24.70 23.11
N GLY A 116 -10.83 -25.51 23.46
CA GLY A 116 -10.65 -25.95 24.83
C GLY A 116 -10.30 -24.74 25.68
N ASN A 117 -11.03 -24.48 26.76
CA ASN A 117 -10.86 -23.29 27.61
C ASN A 117 -9.57 -23.33 28.47
N GLY A 118 -8.41 -23.59 27.88
CA GLY A 118 -7.08 -23.60 28.54
C GLY A 118 -6.90 -24.62 29.68
N HIS A 119 -7.92 -25.41 30.03
CA HIS A 119 -7.97 -26.31 31.17
C HIS A 119 -7.90 -27.80 30.80
N VAL A 120 -7.48 -28.11 29.57
CA VAL A 120 -7.31 -29.49 29.06
C VAL A 120 -6.25 -30.33 29.81
N GLY A 121 -5.53 -29.75 30.79
CA GLY A 121 -4.51 -30.44 31.59
C GLY A 121 -4.81 -30.63 33.08
N ASN A 122 -5.96 -30.17 33.59
CA ASN A 122 -6.21 -30.09 35.05
C ASN A 122 -7.29 -31.07 35.57
N GLY A 123 -7.80 -31.97 34.74
CA GLY A 123 -8.85 -32.94 35.11
C GLY A 123 -10.26 -32.36 35.23
N GLN A 124 -10.47 -31.09 34.87
CA GLN A 124 -11.78 -30.42 34.93
C GLN A 124 -12.71 -30.75 33.75
N SER A 125 -12.17 -31.35 32.69
CA SER A 125 -12.92 -31.75 31.48
C SER A 125 -12.89 -33.27 31.26
N ASP A 126 -12.43 -34.03 32.26
CA ASP A 126 -12.32 -35.48 32.18
C ASP A 126 -13.72 -36.11 32.10
N GLY A 127 -14.01 -36.77 30.98
CA GLY A 127 -15.32 -37.38 30.74
C GLY A 127 -16.37 -36.45 30.12
N THR A 128 -16.03 -35.19 29.84
CA THR A 128 -16.85 -34.30 29.01
C THR A 128 -16.71 -34.70 27.54
N CYS A 129 -17.82 -34.70 26.82
CA CYS A 129 -17.83 -34.82 25.37
C CYS A 129 -18.74 -33.77 24.73
N VAL A 130 -18.47 -33.49 23.46
CA VAL A 130 -19.24 -32.53 22.65
C VAL A 130 -20.34 -33.28 21.93
N LYS A 131 -21.58 -32.83 22.12
CA LYS A 131 -22.73 -33.33 21.37
C LYS A 131 -23.04 -32.37 20.22
N VAL A 132 -23.31 -32.91 19.03
CA VAL A 132 -23.66 -32.13 17.84
C VAL A 132 -25.05 -32.52 17.34
N MET A 133 -25.86 -31.52 17.01
CA MET A 133 -27.23 -31.65 16.52
C MET A 133 -27.47 -30.72 15.33
N ILE A 134 -28.53 -30.97 14.57
CA ILE A 134 -28.90 -30.19 13.37
C ILE A 134 -30.39 -29.84 13.36
N ALA A 135 -30.74 -28.66 12.84
CA ALA A 135 -32.12 -28.22 12.59
C ALA A 135 -32.23 -27.54 11.23
N ASP A 136 -33.46 -27.42 10.69
CA ASP A 136 -33.75 -26.49 9.60
C ASP A 136 -33.35 -25.06 10.01
N TYR A 137 -32.96 -24.22 9.05
CA TYR A 137 -32.61 -22.83 9.36
C TYR A 137 -33.80 -22.05 9.94
N ASP A 138 -33.61 -21.48 11.12
CA ASP A 138 -34.41 -20.40 11.69
C ASP A 138 -33.47 -19.28 12.16
N ALA A 139 -33.96 -18.03 12.18
CA ALA A 139 -33.22 -16.90 12.73
C ALA A 139 -32.99 -17.02 14.24
N ASP A 140 -33.88 -17.73 14.94
CA ASP A 140 -33.78 -18.07 16.35
C ASP A 140 -34.40 -19.46 16.58
N PRO A 141 -33.65 -20.56 16.41
CA PRO A 141 -34.19 -21.92 16.54
C PRO A 141 -34.39 -22.33 18.01
N ASP A 142 -35.52 -22.97 18.30
CA ASP A 142 -35.79 -23.64 19.58
C ASP A 142 -34.87 -24.85 19.76
N PHE A 143 -34.43 -25.16 20.99
CA PHE A 143 -33.64 -26.37 21.22
C PHE A 143 -34.37 -27.65 20.79
N GLU A 144 -35.70 -27.70 20.95
CA GLU A 144 -36.55 -28.84 20.52
C GLU A 144 -36.61 -29.02 19.00
N SER A 145 -36.21 -28.02 18.21
CA SER A 145 -36.15 -28.13 16.74
C SER A 145 -34.94 -28.93 16.25
N PHE A 146 -33.94 -29.11 17.10
CA PHE A 146 -32.72 -29.83 16.76
C PHE A 146 -32.91 -31.34 16.89
N VAL A 147 -32.37 -32.07 15.92
CA VAL A 147 -32.32 -33.54 15.89
C VAL A 147 -30.88 -34.04 16.02
N ASP A 148 -30.73 -35.22 16.60
CA ASP A 148 -29.42 -35.86 16.77
C ASP A 148 -28.80 -36.25 15.42
N ILE A 149 -27.49 -36.05 15.28
CA ILE A 149 -26.71 -36.57 14.15
C ILE A 149 -26.10 -37.90 14.59
N PRO A 150 -26.37 -39.03 13.89
CA PRO A 150 -25.82 -40.33 14.26
C PRO A 150 -24.29 -40.32 14.35
N GLY A 151 -23.74 -40.79 15.47
CA GLY A 151 -22.29 -40.82 15.71
C GLY A 151 -21.71 -39.52 16.28
N ALA A 152 -22.53 -38.48 16.45
CA ALA A 152 -22.14 -37.20 17.03
C ALA A 152 -22.73 -36.97 18.44
N GLU A 153 -23.15 -38.04 19.12
CA GLU A 153 -23.77 -37.95 20.45
C GLU A 153 -22.74 -37.63 21.54
N CYS A 154 -21.45 -37.93 21.29
CA CYS A 154 -20.36 -37.77 22.25
C CYS A 154 -18.99 -37.76 21.55
N LEU A 155 -18.58 -36.61 21.01
CA LEU A 155 -17.26 -36.38 20.41
C LEU A 155 -16.22 -36.05 21.49
N ASP A 156 -14.98 -36.52 21.33
CA ASP A 156 -13.89 -36.33 22.31
C ASP A 156 -13.54 -34.85 22.46
N PHE A 157 -13.86 -34.27 23.63
CA PHE A 157 -13.63 -32.86 23.93
C PHE A 157 -12.15 -32.45 23.88
N SER A 158 -11.22 -33.37 24.16
CA SER A 158 -9.78 -33.09 24.34
C SER A 158 -8.93 -33.30 23.08
N GLY A 159 -9.46 -34.03 22.11
CA GLY A 159 -8.72 -34.50 20.94
C GLY A 159 -7.73 -35.62 21.29
N SER A 160 -7.52 -36.54 20.35
CA SER A 160 -6.75 -37.80 20.56
C SER A 160 -5.26 -37.64 20.95
N ASN A 161 -4.69 -36.43 20.97
CA ASN A 161 -3.27 -36.18 21.21
C ASN A 161 -2.93 -34.95 22.08
N GLY A 162 -3.90 -34.32 22.76
CA GLY A 162 -3.65 -33.09 23.55
C GLY A 162 -3.22 -31.90 22.69
N SER A 163 -3.79 -31.78 21.49
CA SER A 163 -3.57 -30.62 20.60
C SER A 163 -4.20 -29.35 21.19
N ASN A 164 -3.64 -28.19 20.86
CA ASN A 164 -4.19 -26.87 21.24
C ASN A 164 -5.47 -26.49 20.47
N GLU A 165 -6.00 -27.39 19.63
CA GLU A 165 -7.15 -27.19 18.75
C GLU A 165 -8.00 -28.49 18.78
N PRO A 166 -8.91 -28.64 19.75
CA PRO A 166 -9.76 -29.82 19.81
C PRO A 166 -10.85 -29.80 18.72
N GLN A 167 -11.15 -30.98 18.18
CA GLN A 167 -12.00 -31.16 17.00
C GLN A 167 -12.74 -32.51 17.02
N GLY A 168 -13.80 -32.62 16.23
CA GLY A 168 -14.49 -33.88 15.97
C GLY A 168 -15.18 -33.89 14.62
N THR A 169 -15.34 -35.07 14.03
CA THR A 169 -15.91 -35.26 12.69
C THR A 169 -17.31 -35.84 12.80
N ILE A 170 -18.25 -35.28 12.03
CA ILE A 170 -19.62 -35.77 11.89
C ILE A 170 -19.88 -36.16 10.43
N THR A 171 -20.90 -36.99 10.19
CA THR A 171 -21.41 -37.25 8.83
C THR A 171 -22.74 -36.52 8.65
N VAL A 172 -22.84 -35.67 7.62
CA VAL A 172 -24.08 -34.96 7.29
C VAL A 172 -25.18 -35.97 6.96
N PRO A 173 -26.38 -35.90 7.56
CA PRO A 173 -27.44 -36.87 7.30
C PRO A 173 -27.77 -37.02 5.80
N ASP A 174 -27.98 -38.26 5.35
CA ASP A 174 -28.17 -38.63 3.94
C ASP A 174 -29.53 -38.20 3.37
N ASN A 175 -30.46 -37.85 4.24
CA ASN A 175 -31.84 -37.52 3.91
C ASN A 175 -32.13 -36.02 3.89
N LEU A 176 -31.11 -35.17 4.08
CA LEU A 176 -31.27 -33.72 3.93
C LEU A 176 -31.50 -33.36 2.47
N VAL A 177 -32.41 -32.41 2.24
CA VAL A 177 -32.65 -31.83 0.92
C VAL A 177 -31.83 -30.55 0.78
N ALA A 178 -31.62 -30.06 -0.44
CA ALA A 178 -30.96 -28.78 -0.63
C ALA A 178 -31.64 -27.64 0.16
N GLY A 179 -30.84 -26.85 0.89
CA GLY A 179 -31.29 -25.73 1.71
C GLY A 179 -30.34 -25.39 2.86
N THR A 180 -30.67 -24.35 3.60
CA THR A 180 -29.88 -23.90 4.76
C THR A 180 -30.30 -24.64 6.04
N TYR A 181 -29.32 -25.08 6.81
CA TYR A 181 -29.49 -25.77 8.10
C TYR A 181 -28.65 -25.11 9.19
N THR A 182 -29.02 -25.31 10.45
CA THR A 182 -28.26 -24.84 11.62
C THR A 182 -27.67 -26.04 12.35
N LEU A 183 -26.35 -26.08 12.51
CA LEU A 183 -25.69 -27.01 13.43
C LEU A 183 -25.57 -26.35 14.80
N LEU A 184 -25.79 -27.15 15.84
CA LEU A 184 -25.58 -26.82 17.25
C LEU A 184 -24.58 -27.81 17.83
N TRP A 185 -23.51 -27.34 18.47
CA TRP A 185 -22.71 -28.17 19.35
C TRP A 185 -22.65 -27.59 20.74
N PHE A 186 -22.69 -28.47 21.74
CA PHE A 186 -22.67 -28.09 23.13
C PHE A 186 -22.01 -29.17 23.98
N TRP A 187 -21.54 -28.79 25.16
CA TRP A 187 -20.90 -29.71 26.11
C TRP A 187 -21.20 -29.31 27.55
N ASP A 188 -21.13 -30.31 28.44
CA ASP A 188 -21.28 -30.15 29.88
C ASP A 188 -19.91 -29.94 30.54
N PHE A 189 -19.76 -28.81 31.22
CA PHE A 189 -18.60 -28.45 32.01
C PHE A 189 -18.92 -28.54 33.51
N THR A 190 -19.36 -29.72 33.97
CA THR A 190 -19.74 -30.10 35.34
C THR A 190 -20.91 -29.35 35.97
N GLU A 191 -20.90 -28.01 35.97
CA GLU A 191 -21.94 -27.15 36.54
C GLU A 191 -22.55 -26.18 35.50
N PHE A 192 -22.08 -26.23 34.24
CA PHE A 192 -22.49 -25.32 33.17
C PHE A 192 -22.56 -26.05 31.83
N TYR A 193 -23.47 -25.61 30.95
CA TYR A 193 -23.39 -25.98 29.54
C TYR A 193 -23.00 -24.77 28.70
N TYR A 194 -22.22 -25.06 27.66
CA TYR A 194 -21.84 -24.08 26.65
C TYR A 194 -22.37 -24.53 25.31
N SER A 195 -22.83 -23.59 24.48
CA SER A 195 -23.26 -23.87 23.11
C SER A 195 -22.54 -23.00 22.08
N SER A 196 -22.55 -23.48 20.85
CA SER A 196 -22.22 -22.72 19.66
C SER A 196 -23.07 -23.20 18.50
N CYS A 197 -23.41 -22.29 17.60
CA CYS A 197 -24.24 -22.58 16.44
C CYS A 197 -23.58 -22.07 15.16
N ILE A 198 -23.80 -22.73 14.04
CA ILE A 198 -23.36 -22.26 12.72
C ILE A 198 -24.40 -22.63 11.66
N ASP A 199 -24.47 -21.85 10.60
CA ASP A 199 -25.23 -22.24 9.41
C ASP A 199 -24.37 -23.03 8.43
N ILE A 200 -25.00 -24.04 7.83
CA ILE A 200 -24.49 -24.77 6.69
C ILE A 200 -25.50 -24.69 5.54
N GLU A 201 -25.01 -24.78 4.32
CA GLU A 201 -25.83 -24.91 3.11
C GLU A 201 -25.68 -26.34 2.58
N VAL A 202 -26.78 -27.08 2.50
CA VAL A 202 -26.83 -28.40 1.86
C VAL A 202 -27.21 -28.20 0.40
N VAL A 203 -26.51 -28.87 -0.53
CA VAL A 203 -26.77 -28.75 -1.98
C VAL A 203 -27.08 -30.11 -2.63
N ASP A 204 -27.95 -30.10 -3.65
CA ASP A 204 -28.29 -31.29 -4.44
C ASP A 204 -27.31 -31.45 -5.62
N GLY A 205 -26.31 -32.33 -5.47
CA GLY A 205 -25.34 -32.65 -6.53
C GLY A 205 -24.01 -31.89 -6.43
N THR A 206 -23.20 -31.98 -7.50
CA THR A 206 -21.78 -31.56 -7.56
C THR A 206 -21.51 -30.33 -6.70
N LEU A 207 -20.81 -30.55 -5.58
CA LEU A 207 -20.17 -29.49 -4.82
C LEU A 207 -19.55 -28.48 -5.80
N PRO A 208 -19.63 -27.17 -5.53
CA PRO A 208 -18.72 -26.22 -6.16
C PRO A 208 -17.26 -26.71 -5.95
N THR A 209 -16.28 -26.05 -6.54
CA THR A 209 -14.90 -26.57 -6.55
C THR A 209 -13.94 -25.92 -5.55
N PRO A 210 -12.79 -26.54 -5.23
CA PRO A 210 -11.90 -26.16 -4.13
C PRO A 210 -11.57 -24.68 -4.09
N SER A 211 -11.93 -24.04 -2.99
CA SER A 211 -11.16 -22.93 -2.45
C SER A 211 -9.75 -23.43 -2.12
N PRO A 212 -8.71 -22.59 -2.29
CA PRO A 212 -7.35 -22.94 -1.92
C PRO A 212 -7.26 -23.43 -0.47
N THR A 213 -6.46 -24.46 -0.19
CA THR A 213 -6.18 -24.87 1.19
C THR A 213 -5.49 -23.74 1.95
N LYS A 214 -5.51 -23.72 3.30
CA LYS A 214 -4.80 -22.71 4.10
C LYS A 214 -3.32 -22.55 3.73
N LYS A 215 -2.66 -23.66 3.40
CA LYS A 215 -1.27 -23.66 2.93
C LYS A 215 -1.10 -23.06 1.53
N GLU A 216 -2.12 -23.19 0.69
CA GLU A 216 -2.15 -22.59 -0.64
C GLU A 216 -2.56 -21.12 -0.58
N LEU A 217 -3.40 -20.69 0.36
CA LEU A 217 -3.72 -19.28 0.58
C LEU A 217 -2.45 -18.45 0.81
N ASP A 218 -1.43 -18.98 1.47
CA ASP A 218 -0.16 -18.28 1.66
C ASP A 218 0.73 -18.23 0.38
N HIS A 219 0.31 -18.88 -0.71
CA HIS A 219 1.03 -18.88 -1.98
C HIS A 219 0.79 -17.57 -2.75
N GLU A 220 1.86 -16.96 -3.22
CA GLU A 220 1.86 -15.65 -3.90
C GLU A 220 0.85 -15.56 -5.04
N THR A 221 0.86 -16.51 -5.97
CA THR A 221 -0.11 -16.56 -7.09
C THR A 221 -1.58 -16.63 -6.65
N ILE A 222 -1.85 -17.20 -5.46
CA ILE A 222 -3.22 -17.22 -4.92
C ILE A 222 -3.54 -15.88 -4.27
N GLN A 223 -2.62 -15.26 -3.54
CA GLN A 223 -2.80 -13.90 -3.03
C GLN A 223 -3.03 -12.92 -4.19
N ASP A 224 -2.29 -13.05 -5.28
CA ASP A 224 -2.51 -12.26 -6.50
C ASP A 224 -3.89 -12.50 -7.08
N TYR A 225 -4.37 -13.74 -7.15
CA TYR A 225 -5.75 -14.00 -7.54
C TYR A 225 -6.73 -13.33 -6.58
N LEU A 226 -6.59 -13.55 -5.27
CA LEU A 226 -7.49 -13.05 -4.23
C LEU A 226 -7.62 -11.52 -4.24
N HIS A 227 -6.52 -10.82 -4.52
CA HIS A 227 -6.47 -9.36 -4.51
C HIS A 227 -6.71 -8.74 -5.88
N ASN A 228 -6.20 -9.32 -6.97
CA ASN A 228 -6.12 -8.70 -8.29
C ASN A 228 -6.99 -9.39 -9.34
N GLY A 229 -7.48 -10.59 -9.05
CA GLY A 229 -8.14 -11.47 -10.03
C GLY A 229 -7.13 -12.24 -10.89
N CYS A 230 -7.64 -12.97 -11.89
CA CYS A 230 -6.79 -13.87 -12.70
C CYS A 230 -6.03 -13.22 -13.87
N LYS A 231 -6.32 -11.97 -14.25
CA LYS A 231 -5.87 -11.35 -15.51
C LYS A 231 -4.35 -11.35 -15.63
N ASP A 232 -3.68 -10.98 -14.54
CA ASP A 232 -2.24 -10.77 -14.52
C ASP A 232 -1.46 -12.02 -14.06
N ILE A 233 -2.16 -13.15 -13.87
CA ILE A 233 -1.54 -14.42 -13.50
C ILE A 233 -0.93 -15.09 -14.72
N VAL A 234 0.37 -15.39 -14.66
CA VAL A 234 1.04 -16.19 -15.68
C VAL A 234 0.43 -17.59 -15.73
N GLY A 235 -0.09 -17.98 -16.89
CA GLY A 235 -0.83 -19.25 -17.04
C GLY A 235 -2.21 -19.22 -16.37
N ALA A 236 -2.87 -18.06 -16.34
CA ALA A 236 -4.17 -17.84 -15.71
C ALA A 236 -5.21 -18.93 -15.99
N ASP A 237 -5.30 -19.44 -17.22
CA ASP A 237 -6.26 -20.50 -17.56
C ASP A 237 -5.95 -21.82 -16.84
N ASP A 238 -4.68 -22.19 -16.73
CA ASP A 238 -4.26 -23.39 -16.02
C ASP A 238 -4.39 -23.21 -14.49
N PHE A 239 -4.15 -21.97 -14.00
CA PHE A 239 -4.51 -21.58 -12.64
C PHE A 239 -6.02 -21.77 -12.39
N CYS A 240 -6.88 -21.23 -13.26
CA CYS A 240 -8.33 -21.34 -13.12
C CYS A 240 -8.81 -22.79 -13.13
N LYS A 241 -8.27 -23.63 -14.04
CA LYS A 241 -8.58 -25.07 -14.11
C LYS A 241 -8.21 -25.83 -12.82
N ARG A 242 -7.25 -25.34 -12.03
CA ARG A 242 -6.85 -25.99 -10.77
C ARG A 242 -7.91 -25.86 -9.69
N TYR A 243 -8.69 -24.79 -9.70
CA TYR A 243 -9.69 -24.47 -8.66
C TYR A 243 -11.12 -24.65 -9.16
N THR A 244 -11.30 -25.42 -10.24
CA THR A 244 -12.62 -25.76 -10.80
C THR A 244 -12.70 -27.19 -11.35
N THR A 245 -13.92 -27.74 -11.38
CA THR A 245 -14.24 -29.03 -12.03
C THR A 245 -14.57 -28.82 -13.50
N VAL A 246 -14.73 -27.57 -13.93
CA VAL A 246 -14.95 -27.17 -15.31
C VAL A 246 -13.64 -27.32 -16.07
N SER A 247 -13.50 -28.42 -16.82
CA SER A 247 -12.25 -28.78 -17.52
C SER A 247 -11.79 -27.74 -18.55
N ASP A 248 -12.70 -26.89 -19.01
CA ASP A 248 -12.49 -25.78 -19.93
C ASP A 248 -12.51 -24.41 -19.25
N SER A 249 -12.32 -24.35 -17.92
CA SER A 249 -12.18 -23.09 -17.22
C SER A 249 -11.01 -22.26 -17.74
N TYR A 250 -11.19 -20.95 -17.68
CA TYR A 250 -10.29 -19.94 -18.20
C TYR A 250 -10.49 -18.64 -17.40
N CYS A 251 -9.53 -17.72 -17.52
CA CYS A 251 -9.66 -16.40 -16.90
C CYS A 251 -10.60 -15.49 -17.72
N GLN A 252 -11.64 -14.95 -17.08
CA GLN A 252 -12.58 -14.04 -17.73
C GLN A 252 -12.08 -12.60 -17.67
N VAL A 253 -11.31 -12.21 -18.69
CA VAL A 253 -10.63 -10.91 -18.69
C VAL A 253 -11.52 -9.74 -19.10
N GLU A 254 -12.55 -9.97 -19.93
CA GLU A 254 -13.34 -8.89 -20.56
C GLU A 254 -14.86 -9.05 -20.46
N SER A 255 -15.37 -10.23 -20.09
CA SER A 255 -16.81 -10.54 -20.17
C SER A 255 -17.53 -10.54 -18.84
N THR A 256 -16.81 -10.76 -17.74
CA THR A 256 -17.39 -10.87 -16.39
C THR A 256 -16.30 -10.54 -15.38
N THR A 257 -16.52 -9.47 -14.62
CA THR A 257 -15.68 -9.07 -13.49
C THR A 257 -16.50 -9.17 -12.21
N ASP A 258 -15.82 -9.21 -11.07
CA ASP A 258 -16.49 -9.02 -9.78
C ASP A 258 -16.95 -7.56 -9.59
N GLU A 259 -17.48 -7.25 -8.41
CA GLU A 259 -17.95 -5.90 -8.05
C GLU A 259 -16.81 -4.86 -7.97
N CYS A 260 -15.56 -5.31 -7.90
CA CYS A 260 -14.34 -4.50 -7.92
C CYS A 260 -13.74 -4.34 -9.33
N GLY A 261 -14.35 -4.92 -10.38
CA GLY A 261 -13.78 -4.89 -11.73
C GLY A 261 -12.61 -5.86 -11.95
N ARG A 262 -12.38 -6.81 -11.04
CA ARG A 262 -11.34 -7.85 -11.15
C ARG A 262 -11.84 -9.00 -12.02
N SER A 263 -10.95 -9.53 -12.86
CA SER A 263 -11.22 -10.70 -13.68
C SER A 263 -11.41 -11.96 -12.82
N ILE A 264 -12.42 -12.76 -13.11
CA ILE A 264 -12.74 -13.98 -12.36
C ILE A 264 -12.46 -15.24 -13.18
N CYS A 265 -12.12 -16.34 -12.52
CA CYS A 265 -12.01 -17.64 -13.19
C CYS A 265 -13.40 -18.21 -13.53
N TYR A 266 -13.61 -18.68 -14.76
CA TYR A 266 -14.88 -19.29 -15.18
C TYR A 266 -15.19 -20.57 -14.40
N GLY A 267 -16.36 -20.64 -13.77
CA GLY A 267 -16.78 -21.81 -13.00
C GLY A 267 -16.04 -22.01 -11.67
N VAL A 268 -15.29 -21.00 -11.21
CA VAL A 268 -14.71 -20.95 -9.86
C VAL A 268 -15.64 -20.11 -8.97
N PRO A 269 -16.05 -20.59 -7.78
CA PRO A 269 -16.80 -19.78 -6.82
C PRO A 269 -16.02 -18.52 -6.46
N ASP A 270 -16.69 -17.37 -6.34
CA ASP A 270 -16.01 -16.13 -5.97
C ASP A 270 -15.47 -16.23 -4.54
N PHE A 271 -14.15 -16.36 -4.43
CA PHE A 271 -13.42 -16.33 -3.16
C PHE A 271 -12.43 -15.17 -3.14
N LEU A 272 -12.58 -14.20 -4.05
CA LEU A 272 -11.83 -12.95 -4.00
C LEU A 272 -12.10 -12.24 -2.67
N PHE A 273 -11.13 -11.45 -2.20
CA PHE A 273 -11.37 -10.68 -0.99
C PHE A 273 -12.51 -9.69 -1.20
N PRO A 274 -13.36 -9.44 -0.18
CA PRO A 274 -14.42 -8.46 -0.28
C PRO A 274 -13.87 -7.11 -0.73
N CYS A 275 -14.67 -6.37 -1.48
CA CYS A 275 -14.34 -5.03 -1.96
C CYS A 275 -14.39 -3.96 -0.85
N SER A 276 -14.11 -4.33 0.40
CA SER A 276 -14.12 -3.42 1.54
C SER A 276 -12.94 -2.47 1.49
N CYS A 277 -13.15 -1.36 0.79
CA CYS A 277 -12.25 -0.23 0.72
C CYS A 277 -13.02 1.06 0.98
N PRO A 278 -12.38 2.10 1.54
CA PRO A 278 -13.07 3.35 1.80
C PRO A 278 -13.47 4.05 0.50
N THR A 279 -14.60 4.76 0.55
CA THR A 279 -15.19 5.39 -0.64
C THR A 279 -14.20 6.38 -1.26
N GLY A 280 -13.90 6.20 -2.55
CA GLY A 280 -12.95 7.04 -3.28
C GLY A 280 -11.51 6.53 -3.32
N CYS A 281 -11.20 5.43 -2.63
CA CYS A 281 -9.93 4.72 -2.81
C CYS A 281 -9.99 3.76 -4.02
N PRO A 282 -8.84 3.43 -4.65
CA PRO A 282 -8.74 2.26 -5.49
C PRO A 282 -8.89 0.99 -4.64
N VAL A 283 -9.38 -0.09 -5.25
CA VAL A 283 -9.41 -1.41 -4.60
C VAL A 283 -7.99 -1.81 -4.21
N PRO A 284 -7.71 -2.14 -2.94
CA PRO A 284 -6.39 -2.58 -2.53
C PRO A 284 -5.98 -3.85 -3.28
N LYS A 285 -4.89 -3.73 -4.03
CA LYS A 285 -4.31 -4.80 -4.86
C LYS A 285 -3.00 -5.28 -4.23
N SER A 286 -2.73 -6.58 -4.33
CA SER A 286 -1.38 -7.05 -4.05
C SER A 286 -0.46 -6.48 -5.12
N PHE A 287 0.77 -6.18 -4.72
CA PHE A 287 1.77 -5.64 -5.61
C PHE A 287 3.02 -6.49 -5.47
N TYR A 288 3.57 -6.93 -6.59
CA TYR A 288 4.84 -7.63 -6.65
C TYR A 288 5.62 -7.22 -7.88
N ASP A 289 6.91 -7.00 -7.69
CA ASP A 289 7.87 -6.79 -8.75
C ASP A 289 9.24 -7.35 -8.33
N ASP A 290 9.78 -8.24 -9.16
CA ASP A 290 11.12 -8.82 -9.03
C ASP A 290 12.08 -8.24 -10.08
N PHE A 291 11.64 -7.24 -10.85
CA PHE A 291 12.41 -6.52 -11.86
C PHE A 291 13.07 -7.39 -12.93
N SER A 292 12.68 -8.66 -13.04
CA SER A 292 13.26 -9.61 -14.01
C SER A 292 13.00 -9.19 -15.45
N ASP A 293 11.87 -8.50 -15.69
CA ASP A 293 11.48 -7.93 -16.97
C ASP A 293 11.83 -6.43 -17.11
N GLY A 294 12.61 -5.88 -16.17
CA GLY A 294 12.96 -4.46 -16.11
C GLY A 294 12.04 -3.66 -15.19
N LEU A 295 12.13 -2.32 -15.30
CA LEU A 295 11.25 -1.41 -14.57
C LEU A 295 9.98 -1.18 -15.39
N ASP A 296 8.85 -1.72 -14.94
CA ASP A 296 7.56 -1.56 -15.61
C ASP A 296 7.02 -0.14 -15.44
N ASP A 297 6.92 0.60 -16.56
CA ASP A 297 6.40 1.96 -16.61
C ASP A 297 4.93 2.06 -16.22
N ASP A 298 4.16 0.97 -16.14
CA ASP A 298 2.79 0.95 -15.61
C ASP A 298 2.73 0.75 -14.09
N LYS A 299 3.84 0.28 -13.47
CA LYS A 299 3.95 0.07 -12.02
C LYS A 299 4.75 1.15 -11.31
N TRP A 300 5.76 1.71 -11.98
CA TRP A 300 6.77 2.56 -11.36
C TRP A 300 6.84 3.96 -11.96
N LEU A 301 7.27 4.90 -11.12
CA LEU A 301 7.67 6.26 -11.46
C LEU A 301 9.14 6.43 -11.10
N ILE A 302 9.89 7.08 -11.98
CA ILE A 302 11.27 7.49 -11.70
C ILE A 302 11.27 8.94 -11.23
N ALA A 303 11.87 9.20 -10.08
CA ALA A 303 11.91 10.54 -9.49
C ALA A 303 12.96 11.44 -10.17
N HIS A 304 12.60 12.69 -10.37
CA HIS A 304 13.46 13.74 -10.89
C HIS A 304 13.14 15.07 -10.18
N LYS A 305 13.57 15.21 -8.92
CA LYS A 305 13.27 16.38 -8.09
C LYS A 305 14.25 16.52 -6.92
N SER A 306 14.20 17.67 -6.24
CA SER A 306 15.10 17.96 -5.11
C SER A 306 14.33 18.41 -3.87
N TRP A 307 14.78 17.93 -2.71
CA TRP A 307 14.33 18.35 -1.38
C TRP A 307 15.51 18.49 -0.40
N GLY A 308 15.27 19.02 0.80
CA GLY A 308 16.29 19.08 1.87
C GLY A 308 17.40 20.13 1.71
N SER A 309 17.46 20.89 0.62
CA SER A 309 18.34 22.07 0.50
C SER A 309 17.91 23.19 1.45
N GLY A 310 18.87 23.82 2.15
CA GLY A 310 18.57 24.93 3.06
C GLY A 310 19.71 25.32 4.00
N GLY A 311 19.76 26.60 4.40
CA GLY A 311 20.77 27.13 5.34
C GLY A 311 22.22 26.88 4.88
N GLY A 312 22.49 27.13 3.60
CA GLY A 312 23.81 26.94 2.96
C GLY A 312 24.15 25.49 2.55
N TYR A 313 23.32 24.51 2.92
CA TYR A 313 23.45 23.14 2.43
C TYR A 313 22.74 23.01 1.07
N ILE A 314 23.48 22.55 0.07
CA ILE A 314 22.96 22.24 -1.27
C ILE A 314 22.88 20.72 -1.39
N ASN A 315 21.67 20.22 -1.62
CA ASN A 315 21.35 18.86 -2.01
C ASN A 315 21.26 18.79 -3.54
N GLY A 316 21.84 17.77 -4.17
CA GLY A 316 21.77 17.52 -5.61
C GLY A 316 20.41 16.94 -6.06
N GLY A 317 19.53 16.60 -5.11
CA GLY A 317 18.24 15.97 -5.38
C GLY A 317 18.37 14.51 -5.80
N VAL A 318 17.32 13.97 -6.40
CA VAL A 318 17.32 12.66 -7.07
C VAL A 318 17.06 12.86 -8.56
N VAL A 319 17.79 12.12 -9.40
CA VAL A 319 17.71 12.26 -10.85
C VAL A 319 17.53 10.92 -11.54
N ALA A 320 16.75 10.93 -12.61
CA ALA A 320 16.44 9.76 -13.42
C ALA A 320 17.69 9.07 -13.98
N GLU A 321 18.77 9.80 -14.28
CA GLU A 321 20.01 9.20 -14.81
C GLU A 321 20.74 8.30 -13.82
N ASN A 322 20.38 8.36 -12.54
CA ASN A 322 20.92 7.50 -11.51
C ASN A 322 20.06 6.24 -11.28
N VAL A 323 19.01 6.03 -12.07
CA VAL A 323 18.20 4.79 -12.04
C VAL A 323 18.59 3.92 -13.23
N ALA A 324 18.96 2.68 -12.95
CA ALA A 324 19.25 1.66 -13.95
C ALA A 324 18.63 0.32 -13.55
N VAL A 325 18.52 -0.60 -14.51
CA VAL A 325 18.11 -1.99 -14.27
C VAL A 325 19.24 -2.90 -14.74
N ASP A 326 19.66 -3.82 -13.87
CA ASP A 326 20.49 -4.95 -14.25
C ASP A 326 19.59 -6.14 -14.58
N THR A 327 19.32 -6.33 -15.87
CA THR A 327 18.48 -7.43 -16.38
C THR A 327 19.13 -8.80 -16.22
N GLU A 328 20.45 -8.90 -15.97
CA GLU A 328 21.10 -10.19 -15.75
C GLU A 328 20.84 -10.71 -14.33
N SER A 329 20.86 -9.80 -13.35
CA SER A 329 20.54 -10.13 -11.95
C SER A 329 19.06 -9.96 -11.59
N GLY A 330 18.28 -9.25 -12.41
CA GLY A 330 16.89 -8.91 -12.10
C GLY A 330 16.81 -7.86 -10.98
N THR A 331 17.67 -6.85 -11.01
CA THR A 331 17.72 -5.84 -9.93
C THR A 331 17.62 -4.42 -10.45
N VAL A 332 17.03 -3.53 -9.64
CA VAL A 332 17.09 -2.09 -9.87
C VAL A 332 18.27 -1.49 -9.13
N LEU A 333 19.07 -0.71 -9.85
CA LEU A 333 20.23 0.01 -9.34
C LEU A 333 19.88 1.47 -9.13
N LEU A 334 19.95 1.93 -7.89
CA LEU A 334 19.65 3.30 -7.48
C LEU A 334 20.95 3.98 -7.05
N GLY A 335 21.60 4.64 -8.02
CA GLY A 335 22.90 5.29 -7.85
C GLY A 335 22.87 6.56 -7.00
N ALA A 336 23.99 6.84 -6.35
CA ALA A 336 24.23 8.01 -5.53
C ALA A 336 25.65 8.56 -5.72
N HIS A 337 25.77 9.89 -5.78
CA HIS A 337 27.01 10.61 -6.03
C HIS A 337 27.43 11.40 -4.79
N GLY A 338 28.58 11.08 -4.20
CA GLY A 338 29.10 11.77 -3.03
C GLY A 338 29.82 13.09 -3.35
N ASN A 339 30.54 13.63 -2.36
CA ASN A 339 31.31 14.88 -2.48
C ASN A 339 32.49 14.77 -3.48
N LEU A 340 32.94 13.55 -3.79
CA LEU A 340 34.09 13.33 -4.67
C LEU A 340 33.69 13.13 -6.14
N TYR A 341 32.38 13.16 -6.44
CA TYR A 341 31.89 12.98 -7.79
C TYR A 341 32.34 14.08 -8.75
N THR A 342 32.92 13.68 -9.88
CA THR A 342 33.34 14.57 -10.97
C THR A 342 32.79 14.15 -12.34
N GLY A 343 31.80 13.28 -12.36
CA GLY A 343 31.19 12.76 -13.59
C GLY A 343 30.22 13.73 -14.25
N PRO A 344 29.59 13.32 -15.37
CA PRO A 344 28.76 14.18 -16.20
C PRO A 344 27.31 14.34 -15.71
N VAL A 345 26.82 13.49 -14.80
CA VAL A 345 25.44 13.58 -14.31
C VAL A 345 25.33 14.69 -13.29
N MET A 346 24.46 15.66 -13.54
CA MET A 346 24.28 16.82 -12.68
C MET A 346 23.03 16.67 -11.82
N GLY A 347 23.09 17.20 -10.60
CA GLY A 347 21.94 17.32 -9.73
C GLY A 347 20.87 18.25 -10.30
N VAL A 348 19.76 18.34 -9.58
CA VAL A 348 18.59 19.13 -9.94
C VAL A 348 18.23 20.10 -8.81
N ASN A 349 17.78 21.29 -9.15
CA ASN A 349 17.24 22.29 -8.21
C ASN A 349 15.76 21.99 -7.89
N LYS A 350 15.19 22.72 -6.93
CA LYS A 350 13.76 22.59 -6.59
C LYS A 350 12.82 22.94 -7.75
N ASP A 351 13.24 23.86 -8.62
CA ASP A 351 12.52 24.28 -9.83
C ASP A 351 12.79 23.36 -11.03
N LEU A 352 13.40 22.20 -10.80
CA LEU A 352 13.75 21.19 -11.81
C LEU A 352 14.88 21.61 -12.78
N THR A 353 15.48 22.78 -12.60
CA THR A 353 16.66 23.17 -13.40
C THR A 353 17.90 22.38 -12.97
N ARG A 354 18.82 22.15 -13.91
CA ARG A 354 20.07 21.44 -13.60
C ARG A 354 21.01 22.28 -12.76
N GLN A 355 21.66 21.62 -11.81
CA GLN A 355 22.80 22.16 -11.09
C GLN A 355 24.06 22.14 -11.96
N SER A 356 25.07 22.91 -11.55
CA SER A 356 26.40 22.90 -12.18
C SER A 356 27.31 21.78 -11.66
N THR A 357 26.80 20.93 -10.77
CA THR A 357 27.52 19.83 -10.13
C THR A 357 26.62 18.62 -9.93
N GLY A 358 27.22 17.43 -9.93
CA GLY A 358 26.56 16.16 -9.63
C GLY A 358 26.73 15.70 -8.18
N VAL A 359 27.44 16.46 -7.34
CA VAL A 359 27.66 16.06 -5.94
C VAL A 359 26.35 16.01 -5.16
N ARG A 360 26.25 15.03 -4.27
CA ARG A 360 25.07 14.80 -3.41
C ARG A 360 23.79 14.58 -4.21
N THR A 361 23.91 13.89 -5.34
CA THR A 361 22.80 13.56 -6.22
C THR A 361 22.49 12.09 -6.09
N GLY A 362 21.26 11.77 -5.74
CA GLY A 362 20.76 10.42 -5.55
C GLY A 362 19.83 9.95 -6.66
N SER A 363 18.99 8.98 -6.32
CA SER A 363 17.97 8.38 -7.17
C SER A 363 16.81 7.89 -6.31
N ALA A 364 15.61 7.85 -6.88
CA ALA A 364 14.48 7.20 -6.24
C ALA A 364 13.49 6.72 -7.30
N ILE A 365 12.81 5.62 -6.99
CA ILE A 365 11.62 5.15 -7.69
C ILE A 365 10.44 5.19 -6.72
N ALA A 366 9.23 5.28 -7.27
CA ALA A 366 8.00 5.22 -6.48
C ALA A 366 6.92 4.41 -7.20
N THR A 367 6.03 3.75 -6.46
CA THR A 367 4.87 3.08 -7.06
C THR A 367 3.94 4.08 -7.73
N ARG A 368 3.33 3.67 -8.85
CA ARG A 368 2.25 4.42 -9.51
C ARG A 368 0.96 4.39 -8.71
N GLN A 369 0.71 3.29 -8.04
CA GLN A 369 -0.45 3.12 -7.18
C GLN A 369 -0.18 3.71 -5.80
N TYR A 370 -1.25 4.23 -5.20
CA TYR A 370 -1.30 4.55 -3.78
C TYR A 370 -1.63 3.27 -3.03
N LEU A 371 -0.79 2.92 -2.07
CA LEU A 371 -0.92 1.71 -1.27
C LEU A 371 -1.41 2.10 0.14
N GLY A 372 -2.38 1.34 0.64
CA GLY A 372 -3.02 1.52 1.94
C GLY A 372 -2.52 0.53 3.00
N ALA A 373 -3.33 0.27 4.02
CA ALA A 373 -2.98 -0.68 5.08
C ALA A 373 -2.55 -2.04 4.53
N GLY A 374 -1.47 -2.61 5.06
CA GLY A 374 -0.87 -3.84 4.55
C GLY A 374 0.55 -4.10 5.02
N SER A 375 1.10 -5.21 4.56
CA SER A 375 2.50 -5.59 4.74
C SER A 375 3.32 -5.15 3.53
N TYR A 376 4.34 -4.32 3.75
CA TYR A 376 5.26 -3.81 2.75
C TYR A 376 6.61 -4.46 2.95
N GLU A 377 7.14 -5.13 1.93
CA GLU A 377 8.41 -5.84 1.98
C GLU A 377 9.30 -5.38 0.82
N VAL A 378 10.52 -4.97 1.13
CA VAL A 378 11.53 -4.57 0.16
C VAL A 378 12.81 -5.32 0.46
N ARG A 379 13.30 -6.07 -0.52
CA ARG A 379 14.60 -6.71 -0.43
C ARG A 379 15.63 -5.87 -1.15
N MET A 380 16.57 -5.32 -0.38
CA MET A 380 17.59 -4.43 -0.93
C MET A 380 18.94 -4.56 -0.22
N LYS A 381 19.99 -4.20 -0.95
CA LYS A 381 21.32 -3.93 -0.44
C LYS A 381 21.51 -2.43 -0.29
N VAL A 382 21.91 -1.98 0.90
CA VAL A 382 22.06 -0.55 1.23
C VAL A 382 23.45 -0.02 0.84
N ILE A 383 23.58 1.30 0.73
CA ILE A 383 24.89 1.93 0.53
C ILE A 383 25.64 1.97 1.86
N GLY A 384 26.75 1.23 1.98
CA GLY A 384 27.61 1.20 3.16
C GLY A 384 28.51 2.44 3.34
N LYS A 385 28.03 3.64 2.96
CA LYS A 385 28.76 4.93 3.07
C LYS A 385 27.93 5.96 3.82
N LEU A 386 28.58 6.68 4.73
CA LEU A 386 27.95 7.80 5.42
C LEU A 386 27.66 8.97 4.46
N GLY A 387 26.73 9.83 4.88
CA GLY A 387 26.35 11.07 4.20
C GLY A 387 25.28 10.91 3.12
N VAL A 388 24.88 9.67 2.83
CA VAL A 388 23.73 9.31 1.99
C VAL A 388 22.78 8.46 2.83
N SER A 389 21.48 8.62 2.61
CA SER A 389 20.43 7.81 3.20
C SER A 389 19.92 6.81 2.16
N SER A 390 20.06 5.51 2.43
CA SER A 390 19.28 4.46 1.77
C SER A 390 17.93 4.38 2.47
N ALA A 391 16.84 4.60 1.74
CA ALA A 391 15.52 4.80 2.32
C ALA A 391 14.43 4.01 1.60
N ILE A 392 13.48 3.52 2.39
CA ILE A 392 12.17 3.01 1.96
C ILE A 392 11.14 3.86 2.68
N TRP A 393 10.20 4.47 1.96
CA TRP A 393 9.17 5.27 2.62
C TRP A 393 7.83 5.27 1.89
N THR A 394 6.73 5.30 2.62
CA THR A 394 5.44 5.68 2.01
C THR A 394 5.29 7.19 2.04
N PHE A 395 4.71 7.81 1.03
CA PHE A 395 4.54 9.26 1.01
C PHE A 395 3.19 9.67 0.43
N PHE A 396 2.48 10.50 1.20
CA PHE A 396 1.33 11.27 0.76
C PHE A 396 1.49 12.70 1.29
N TYR A 397 1.34 13.69 0.40
CA TYR A 397 1.54 15.09 0.75
C TYR A 397 0.45 16.00 0.21
N ASN A 398 -0.19 16.74 1.09
CA ASN A 398 -1.22 17.69 0.70
C ASN A 398 -0.95 19.06 1.36
N ASP A 399 -0.88 20.08 0.52
CA ASP A 399 -0.76 21.50 0.85
C ASP A 399 -2.06 22.30 0.59
N ASP A 400 -3.14 21.64 0.14
CA ASP A 400 -4.50 22.18 -0.05
C ASP A 400 -5.19 22.47 1.29
N GLU A 401 -4.52 23.23 2.14
CA GLU A 401 -5.15 24.17 3.06
C GLU A 401 -4.16 25.31 3.35
N TYR A 402 -4.04 26.22 2.37
CA TYR A 402 -4.26 27.64 2.64
C TYR A 402 -5.55 27.79 3.47
N SER A 403 -5.44 27.45 4.75
CA SER A 403 -6.33 27.93 5.79
C SER A 403 -6.47 29.41 5.53
N THR A 404 -7.70 29.88 5.35
CA THR A 404 -8.02 31.31 5.41
C THR A 404 -7.57 31.95 6.74
N ASP A 405 -7.04 31.15 7.66
CA ASP A 405 -6.72 31.44 9.05
C ASP A 405 -5.36 30.87 9.52
N ASN A 406 -4.30 30.71 8.70
CA ASN A 406 -2.91 30.43 9.17
C ASN A 406 -2.70 29.28 10.22
N GLU A 407 -3.66 28.38 10.44
CA GLU A 407 -3.67 27.47 11.61
C GLU A 407 -3.78 25.97 11.25
N SER A 408 -3.98 25.61 9.97
CA SER A 408 -4.00 24.20 9.55
C SER A 408 -2.59 23.70 9.21
N PRO A 409 -2.14 22.56 9.78
CA PRO A 409 -0.82 22.00 9.49
C PRO A 409 -0.76 21.37 8.09
N ILE A 410 0.43 21.44 7.45
CA ILE A 410 0.76 20.63 6.27
C ILE A 410 0.46 19.16 6.57
N VAL A 411 -0.30 18.53 5.68
CA VAL A 411 -0.65 17.11 5.80
C VAL A 411 0.44 16.30 5.12
N ASN A 412 1.20 15.55 5.94
CA ASN A 412 2.22 14.61 5.46
C ASN A 412 1.99 13.26 6.11
N HIS A 413 1.58 12.26 5.34
CA HIS A 413 1.43 10.88 5.79
C HIS A 413 2.58 10.03 5.27
N GLU A 414 3.48 9.66 6.18
CA GLU A 414 4.75 9.02 5.81
C GLU A 414 5.19 7.97 6.85
N ILE A 415 5.76 6.88 6.35
CA ILE A 415 6.34 5.77 7.12
C ILE A 415 7.73 5.56 6.55
N ASP A 416 8.75 5.62 7.40
CA ASP A 416 10.15 5.60 6.95
C ASP A 416 10.92 4.39 7.49
N ILE A 417 11.82 3.87 6.65
CA ILE A 417 13.01 3.10 7.05
C ILE A 417 14.22 3.80 6.42
N GLU A 418 15.07 4.41 7.24
CA GLU A 418 16.24 5.18 6.76
C GLU A 418 17.56 4.74 7.41
N LEU A 419 18.58 4.55 6.57
CA LEU A 419 19.92 4.09 6.93
C LEU A 419 20.99 5.02 6.32
N PRO A 420 22.05 5.39 7.05
CA PRO A 420 22.39 4.98 8.40
C PRO A 420 21.49 5.69 9.43
N GLY A 421 21.21 4.98 10.53
CA GLY A 421 20.52 5.56 11.68
C GLY A 421 21.47 6.19 12.68
N ARG A 422 20.93 6.54 13.85
CA ARG A 422 21.66 7.09 14.99
C ARG A 422 20.98 6.69 16.30
N PRO A 423 21.68 6.66 17.43
CA PRO A 423 21.12 6.15 18.68
C PRO A 423 20.08 7.09 19.34
N ALA A 424 20.05 8.37 18.97
CA ALA A 424 19.14 9.37 19.54
C ALA A 424 19.06 10.63 18.66
N ALA A 425 18.25 11.62 19.10
CA ALA A 425 18.02 12.88 18.39
C ALA A 425 19.26 13.73 18.02
N PRO A 426 20.35 13.76 18.81
CA PRO A 426 21.59 14.39 18.36
C PRO A 426 22.15 13.71 17.10
N ALA A 427 22.55 14.48 16.09
CA ALA A 427 23.21 13.96 14.88
C ALA A 427 24.66 13.51 15.14
N THR A 428 24.81 12.49 15.98
CA THR A 428 26.11 11.93 16.41
C THR A 428 26.01 10.43 16.57
N GLY A 429 27.08 9.71 16.25
CA GLY A 429 27.12 8.25 16.39
C GLY A 429 26.26 7.53 15.35
N MET A 430 26.17 8.09 14.14
CA MET A 430 25.50 7.40 13.04
C MET A 430 26.34 6.24 12.52
N ASP A 431 25.68 5.10 12.29
CA ASP A 431 26.26 3.91 11.66
C ASP A 431 25.14 3.02 11.11
N PHE A 432 25.51 1.91 10.47
CA PHE A 432 24.60 0.93 9.88
C PHE A 432 24.16 -0.17 10.86
N GLY A 433 24.55 -0.07 12.14
CA GLY A 433 23.96 -0.81 13.25
C GLY A 433 22.79 -0.04 13.90
N GLN A 434 22.38 1.07 13.29
CA GLN A 434 21.22 1.86 13.67
C GLN A 434 20.34 2.11 12.43
N VAL A 435 19.04 2.23 12.64
CA VAL A 435 18.04 2.60 11.62
C VAL A 435 17.07 3.62 12.21
N LEU A 436 16.59 4.55 11.39
CA LEU A 436 15.50 5.46 11.74
C LEU A 436 14.19 4.90 11.18
N LEU A 437 13.23 4.66 12.07
CA LEU A 437 11.91 4.13 11.73
C LEU A 437 10.86 5.20 12.05
N ASN A 438 10.67 6.16 11.15
CA ASN A 438 9.85 7.34 11.44
C ASN A 438 8.40 7.17 10.99
N THR A 439 7.53 7.97 11.60
CA THR A 439 6.13 8.07 11.22
C THR A 439 5.69 9.52 11.25
N TRP A 440 4.91 9.96 10.25
CA TRP A 440 4.44 11.34 10.11
C TRP A 440 2.95 11.38 9.80
N ILE A 441 2.26 12.34 10.39
CA ILE A 441 0.91 12.79 9.98
C ILE A 441 0.91 14.30 9.65
N GLY A 442 2.07 14.94 9.69
CA GLY A 442 2.32 16.34 9.37
C GLY A 442 3.74 16.76 9.72
N GLU A 443 4.15 17.96 9.31
CA GLU A 443 5.54 18.42 9.44
C GLU A 443 5.88 19.12 10.78
N LEU A 444 4.87 19.44 11.60
CA LEU A 444 5.10 20.07 12.90
C LEU A 444 5.71 19.08 13.91
N GLU A 445 6.50 19.56 14.88
CA GLU A 445 7.26 18.73 15.84
C GLU A 445 6.42 17.69 16.58
N ASN A 446 5.13 17.96 16.82
CA ASN A 446 4.21 17.04 17.50
C ASN A 446 3.44 16.09 16.56
N LEU A 447 3.65 16.18 15.24
CA LEU A 447 2.94 15.42 14.20
C LEU A 447 3.81 14.32 13.56
N TYR A 448 4.99 14.07 14.12
CA TYR A 448 5.83 12.95 13.72
C TYR A 448 6.56 12.34 14.91
N GLU A 449 7.08 11.12 14.73
CA GLU A 449 7.97 10.48 15.69
C GLU A 449 9.14 9.81 14.98
N THR A 450 10.36 10.00 15.49
CA THR A 450 11.56 9.31 15.00
C THR A 450 11.81 8.02 15.79
N GLY A 451 11.82 6.89 15.09
CA GLY A 451 12.10 5.60 15.70
C GLY A 451 13.58 5.22 15.72
N TYR A 452 14.37 5.79 16.64
CA TYR A 452 15.77 5.40 16.85
C TYR A 452 15.91 3.93 17.26
N THR A 453 16.48 3.08 16.42
CA THR A 453 16.46 1.62 16.61
C THR A 453 17.82 1.02 16.32
N THR A 454 18.32 0.21 17.25
CA THR A 454 19.57 -0.56 17.07
C THR A 454 19.28 -1.90 16.42
N ILE A 455 20.09 -2.25 15.42
CA ILE A 455 19.97 -3.45 14.59
C ILE A 455 21.34 -4.11 14.42
N PRO A 456 21.43 -5.34 13.90
CA PRO A 456 22.66 -5.85 13.30
C PRO A 456 23.20 -4.90 12.21
N PHE A 457 24.52 -4.90 12.00
CA PHE A 457 25.10 -4.15 10.90
C PHE A 457 24.61 -4.73 9.56
N VAL A 458 24.17 -3.84 8.66
CA VAL A 458 23.62 -4.18 7.33
C VAL A 458 24.45 -3.60 6.18
N ASP A 459 25.61 -2.98 6.47
CA ASP A 459 26.59 -2.51 5.49
C ASP A 459 27.60 -3.61 5.12
N ASP A 460 27.12 -4.84 4.94
CA ASP A 460 27.92 -6.05 4.75
C ASP A 460 27.97 -6.55 3.29
N ASP A 461 27.45 -5.76 2.34
CA ASP A 461 27.35 -6.10 0.91
C ASP A 461 26.39 -7.27 0.61
N GLU A 462 25.50 -7.59 1.54
CA GLU A 462 24.44 -8.59 1.36
C GLU A 462 23.06 -7.93 1.20
N PHE A 463 22.14 -8.67 0.60
CA PHE A 463 20.74 -8.25 0.51
C PHE A 463 20.02 -8.59 1.82
N HIS A 464 19.32 -7.60 2.37
CA HIS A 464 18.44 -7.75 3.53
C HIS A 464 16.99 -7.50 3.13
N THR A 465 16.07 -8.17 3.84
CA THR A 465 14.63 -7.97 3.64
C THR A 465 14.08 -7.06 4.74
N TRP A 466 13.68 -5.87 4.34
CA TRP A 466 13.02 -4.89 5.19
C TRP A 466 11.52 -5.04 5.04
N ARG A 467 10.80 -5.05 6.16
CA ARG A 467 9.34 -5.11 6.14
C ARG A 467 8.72 -4.20 7.18
N PHE A 468 7.61 -3.57 6.84
CA PHE A 468 6.73 -2.98 7.83
C PHE A 468 5.28 -3.40 7.59
N ASP A 469 4.59 -3.72 8.68
CA ASP A 469 3.16 -4.05 8.68
C ASP A 469 2.41 -2.82 9.19
N TRP A 470 1.69 -2.16 8.30
CA TRP A 470 0.93 -0.96 8.60
C TRP A 470 -0.53 -1.30 8.90
N HIS A 471 -0.94 -1.00 10.12
CA HIS A 471 -2.30 -1.18 10.62
C HIS A 471 -2.95 0.18 10.88
N THR A 472 -4.14 0.37 10.31
CA THR A 472 -4.93 1.60 10.39
C THR A 472 -6.12 1.52 11.33
N ASP A 473 -6.46 0.34 11.87
CA ASP A 473 -7.54 0.17 12.86
C ASP A 473 -7.43 1.23 13.97
N PRO A 474 -8.41 2.13 14.14
CA PRO A 474 -8.37 3.17 15.16
C PRO A 474 -8.16 2.68 16.59
N ASN A 475 -8.49 1.41 16.88
CA ASN A 475 -8.28 0.81 18.21
C ASN A 475 -6.87 0.26 18.41
N ASP A 476 -6.15 -0.03 17.32
CA ASP A 476 -4.79 -0.53 17.37
C ASP A 476 -3.91 -0.03 16.22
N ARG A 477 -3.97 1.29 15.99
CA ARG A 477 -3.22 1.93 14.91
C ARG A 477 -1.73 1.84 15.20
N ARG A 478 -0.99 1.21 14.30
CA ARG A 478 0.41 0.91 14.55
C ARG A 478 1.18 0.57 13.29
N ILE A 479 2.49 0.51 13.46
CA ILE A 479 3.41 -0.06 12.47
C ILE A 479 4.35 -1.02 13.19
N ASP A 480 4.44 -2.25 12.70
CA ASP A 480 5.40 -3.24 13.16
C ASP A 480 6.51 -3.38 12.10
N PHE A 481 7.75 -3.11 12.47
CA PHE A 481 8.92 -3.16 11.60
C PHE A 481 9.71 -4.46 11.80
N PHE A 482 10.25 -4.99 10.71
CA PHE A 482 11.02 -6.22 10.67
C PHE A 482 12.27 -6.08 9.79
N LEU A 483 13.31 -6.80 10.15
CA LEU A 483 14.55 -6.99 9.38
C LEU A 483 14.82 -8.50 9.27
N ASP A 484 14.91 -9.01 8.05
CA ASP A 484 15.12 -10.43 7.76
C ASP A 484 14.11 -11.36 8.47
N GLY A 485 12.86 -10.90 8.57
CA GLY A 485 11.76 -11.60 9.24
C GLY A 485 11.75 -11.47 10.77
N GLU A 486 12.78 -10.88 11.37
CA GLU A 486 12.84 -10.61 12.81
C GLU A 486 12.21 -9.26 13.13
N HIS A 487 11.32 -9.23 14.13
CA HIS A 487 10.70 -7.98 14.60
C HIS A 487 11.75 -7.08 15.26
N ILE A 488 11.82 -5.81 14.84
CA ILE A 488 12.79 -4.84 15.36
C ILE A 488 12.14 -3.68 16.13
N ARG A 489 10.91 -3.30 15.80
CA ARG A 489 10.20 -2.20 16.48
C ARG A 489 8.70 -2.22 16.23
N THR A 490 7.96 -1.70 17.19
CA THR A 490 6.56 -1.32 17.00
C THR A 490 6.39 0.17 17.32
N MET A 491 5.70 0.90 16.46
CA MET A 491 5.26 2.29 16.67
C MET A 491 3.75 2.31 16.93
N ARG A 492 3.30 2.90 18.05
CA ARG A 492 1.89 2.97 18.51
C ARG A 492 1.59 4.34 19.13
N ASN A 493 1.79 5.39 18.35
CA ASN A 493 1.62 6.78 18.80
C ASN A 493 0.45 7.45 18.04
N ASP A 494 0.18 8.72 18.36
CA ASP A 494 -0.84 9.49 17.65
C ASP A 494 -0.41 9.89 16.22
N ASN A 495 0.85 9.64 15.84
CA ASN A 495 1.49 10.04 14.59
C ASN A 495 1.63 8.86 13.61
N ILE A 496 0.79 7.84 13.72
CA ILE A 496 0.73 6.75 12.75
C ILE A 496 -0.16 7.18 11.56
N PRO A 497 0.33 7.06 10.32
CA PRO A 497 -0.44 7.39 9.12
C PRO A 497 -1.76 6.63 8.98
N PHE A 498 -2.70 7.25 8.28
CA PHE A 498 -3.98 6.67 7.90
C PHE A 498 -4.41 7.03 6.47
N TYR A 499 -3.59 7.77 5.72
CA TYR A 499 -3.80 8.06 4.30
C TYR A 499 -2.90 7.17 3.44
N ALA A 500 -3.46 6.57 2.39
CA ALA A 500 -2.70 5.83 1.41
C ALA A 500 -1.65 6.74 0.74
N GLY A 501 -0.48 6.18 0.48
CA GLY A 501 0.66 6.89 -0.12
C GLY A 501 1.34 6.03 -1.17
N ARG A 502 2.18 6.66 -2.00
CA ARG A 502 3.08 5.91 -2.89
C ARG A 502 4.18 5.28 -2.04
N LEU A 503 4.62 4.06 -2.36
CA LEU A 503 5.84 3.50 -1.79
C LEU A 503 7.03 4.00 -2.61
N TRP A 504 8.01 4.57 -1.94
CA TRP A 504 9.25 5.09 -2.48
C TRP A 504 10.44 4.28 -1.98
N ILE A 505 11.44 4.13 -2.86
CA ILE A 505 12.71 3.47 -2.55
C ILE A 505 13.80 4.30 -3.20
N GLY A 506 14.86 4.63 -2.47
CA GLY A 506 15.88 5.52 -3.00
C GLY A 506 17.11 5.72 -2.15
N ALA A 507 18.04 6.48 -2.72
CA ALA A 507 19.20 7.04 -2.07
C ALA A 507 19.11 8.57 -2.12
N TRP A 508 19.17 9.26 -0.97
CA TRP A 508 19.11 10.73 -0.91
C TRP A 508 20.09 11.33 0.09
N PHE A 509 20.40 12.63 -0.03
CA PHE A 509 21.48 13.28 0.73
C PHE A 509 20.95 14.24 1.81
N PRO A 510 20.59 13.74 3.00
CA PRO A 510 20.05 14.58 4.06
C PRO A 510 21.07 15.55 4.63
N LYS A 511 20.57 16.65 5.18
CA LYS A 511 21.40 17.63 5.87
C LYS A 511 21.87 17.07 7.22
N SER A 512 23.16 16.72 7.28
CA SER A 512 23.95 16.43 8.48
C SER A 512 23.64 15.14 9.25
N TRP A 513 22.43 14.56 9.16
CA TRP A 513 22.06 13.43 10.03
C TRP A 513 22.45 12.04 9.52
N ALA A 514 22.87 11.90 8.25
CA ALA A 514 23.45 10.65 7.71
C ALA A 514 24.99 10.65 7.71
N GLY A 515 25.63 11.77 8.06
CA GLY A 515 27.08 11.91 8.12
C GLY A 515 27.63 12.75 6.97
N VAL A 516 28.87 12.50 6.56
CA VAL A 516 29.56 13.26 5.49
C VAL A 516 29.79 12.35 4.27
N PRO A 517 29.33 12.72 3.07
CA PRO A 517 29.38 11.85 1.89
C PRO A 517 30.74 11.88 1.20
N ASP A 518 31.79 11.44 1.88
CA ASP A 518 33.17 11.44 1.36
C ASP A 518 33.46 10.21 0.48
N PHE A 519 32.65 10.03 -0.56
CA PHE A 519 32.80 9.00 -1.59
C PHE A 519 32.53 9.60 -2.99
N ASP A 520 32.87 8.85 -4.05
CA ASP A 520 32.59 9.23 -5.44
C ASP A 520 31.18 8.79 -5.83
N GLN A 521 30.98 7.48 -5.98
CA GLN A 521 29.71 6.87 -6.37
C GLN A 521 29.49 5.58 -5.58
N ASP A 522 28.22 5.27 -5.33
CA ASP A 522 27.76 4.00 -4.77
C ASP A 522 26.28 3.81 -5.17
N GLN A 523 25.66 2.67 -4.83
CA GLN A 523 24.26 2.41 -5.21
C GLN A 523 23.50 1.55 -4.19
N VAL A 524 22.18 1.75 -4.12
CA VAL A 524 21.25 0.77 -3.55
C VAL A 524 20.89 -0.22 -4.65
N GLU A 525 20.87 -1.52 -4.32
CA GLU A 525 20.43 -2.58 -5.23
C GLU A 525 19.12 -3.14 -4.69
N VAL A 526 18.06 -3.14 -5.49
CA VAL A 526 16.73 -3.65 -5.09
C VAL A 526 16.44 -4.94 -5.87
N ASP A 527 16.21 -6.02 -5.13
CA ASP A 527 15.92 -7.37 -5.65
C ASP A 527 14.43 -7.54 -5.93
N TYR A 528 13.59 -7.27 -4.92
CA TYR A 528 12.14 -7.27 -5.12
C TYR A 528 11.43 -6.31 -4.20
N VAL A 529 10.20 -5.99 -4.60
CA VAL A 529 9.23 -5.24 -3.80
C VAL A 529 7.92 -6.01 -3.76
N LYS A 530 7.35 -6.15 -2.57
CA LYS A 530 6.09 -6.84 -2.34
C LYS A 530 5.20 -6.02 -1.40
N PHE A 531 3.92 -5.92 -1.74
CA PHE A 531 2.91 -5.41 -0.86
C PHE A 531 1.71 -6.35 -0.81
N THR A 532 1.28 -6.68 0.41
CA THR A 532 0.11 -7.52 0.69
C THR A 532 -0.90 -6.70 1.49
N PRO A 533 -2.03 -6.28 0.91
CA PRO A 533 -2.96 -5.41 1.59
C PRO A 533 -3.68 -6.13 2.73
N TYR A 534 -3.99 -5.38 3.78
CA TYR A 534 -4.85 -5.83 4.86
C TYR A 534 -6.28 -5.37 4.63
N ASN A 535 -7.23 -6.11 5.22
CA ASN A 535 -8.63 -5.72 5.23
C ASN A 535 -8.89 -4.68 6.32
N GLU A 536 -8.27 -3.50 6.17
CA GLU A 536 -8.39 -2.38 7.10
C GLU A 536 -8.75 -1.09 6.35
N VAL A 537 -9.43 -0.17 7.05
CA VAL A 537 -9.94 1.08 6.49
C VAL A 537 -8.82 2.13 6.50
N TYR A 538 -8.56 2.74 5.34
CA TYR A 538 -7.63 3.87 5.16
C TYR A 538 -8.21 4.90 4.18
N GLU A 539 -7.74 6.15 4.20
CA GLU A 539 -8.30 7.21 3.35
C GLU A 539 -7.40 7.49 2.14
N CYS A 540 -7.98 7.98 1.03
CA CYS A 540 -7.24 8.33 -0.18
C CYS A 540 -7.68 9.72 -0.71
N PRO A 541 -7.43 10.80 0.05
CA PRO A 541 -7.67 12.14 -0.46
C PRO A 541 -6.77 12.44 -1.68
N PRO A 542 -7.10 13.45 -2.50
CA PRO A 542 -6.19 13.88 -3.57
C PRO A 542 -4.88 14.43 -3.00
N GLU A 543 -3.75 14.10 -3.63
CA GLU A 543 -2.45 14.73 -3.37
C GLU A 543 -2.39 16.09 -4.10
N SER A 544 -1.64 17.06 -3.57
CA SER A 544 -1.50 18.37 -4.19
C SER A 544 -0.63 18.37 -5.45
N TYR A 545 0.45 17.58 -5.44
CA TYR A 545 1.43 17.54 -6.53
C TYR A 545 1.71 16.12 -7.05
N PRO A 546 0.68 15.34 -7.42
CA PRO A 546 0.84 13.93 -7.77
C PRO A 546 1.68 13.70 -9.02
N ASN A 547 1.81 14.73 -9.87
CA ASN A 547 2.47 14.66 -11.17
C ASN A 547 3.77 15.50 -11.22
N PHE A 548 4.21 16.08 -10.10
CA PHE A 548 5.40 16.94 -10.09
C PHE A 548 6.68 16.16 -9.80
N GLY A 549 7.73 16.47 -10.56
CA GLY A 549 9.08 16.00 -10.24
C GLY A 549 9.35 14.55 -10.60
N TRP A 550 8.74 14.08 -11.69
CA TRP A 550 8.95 12.75 -12.27
C TRP A 550 9.78 12.85 -13.55
N ALA A 551 10.42 11.76 -13.95
CA ALA A 551 11.28 11.71 -15.12
C ALA A 551 10.54 12.11 -16.42
N PRO A 552 11.22 12.76 -17.38
CA PRO A 552 10.62 13.08 -18.68
C PRO A 552 10.03 11.85 -19.36
N GLY A 553 8.82 11.98 -19.91
CA GLY A 553 8.11 10.86 -20.55
C GLY A 553 7.18 10.09 -19.61
N SER A 554 7.17 10.39 -18.30
CA SER A 554 6.17 9.86 -17.37
C SER A 554 4.78 10.32 -17.79
N THR A 555 3.97 9.43 -18.35
CA THR A 555 2.57 9.69 -18.67
C THR A 555 1.70 9.43 -17.45
N PHE A 556 0.85 10.39 -17.12
CA PHE A 556 -0.26 10.23 -16.17
C PHE A 556 -1.53 10.21 -17.00
N GLU A 557 -1.72 9.16 -17.79
CA GLU A 557 -3.04 8.90 -18.35
C GLU A 557 -4.01 8.68 -17.17
N SER A 558 -5.26 9.09 -17.31
CA SER A 558 -6.29 8.75 -16.34
C SER A 558 -6.47 7.23 -16.38
N GLN A 559 -5.68 6.50 -15.62
CA GLN A 559 -6.00 5.12 -15.31
C GLN A 559 -7.34 5.20 -14.58
N GLU A 560 -8.41 4.79 -15.26
CA GLU A 560 -9.65 4.40 -14.59
C GLU A 560 -9.33 3.13 -13.79
N GLU A 561 -8.57 3.27 -12.72
CA GLU A 561 -8.59 2.25 -11.68
C GLU A 561 -10.03 2.16 -11.20
N ALA A 562 -10.56 0.93 -11.12
CA ALA A 562 -11.90 0.71 -10.59
C ALA A 562 -11.94 1.25 -9.16
N LEU A 563 -12.49 2.46 -9.01
CA LEU A 563 -12.77 3.07 -7.72
C LEU A 563 -13.86 2.25 -7.03
N CYS A 564 -13.79 2.14 -5.71
CA CYS A 564 -14.83 1.45 -4.94
C CYS A 564 -16.21 2.08 -5.27
N PRO A 565 -17.21 1.30 -5.71
CA PRO A 565 -18.51 1.84 -6.06
C PRO A 565 -19.19 2.45 -4.83
N ALA A 566 -19.72 3.68 -4.97
CA ALA A 566 -20.66 4.21 -4.00
C ALA A 566 -21.94 3.35 -4.00
N SER A 567 -22.52 3.13 -2.82
CA SER A 567 -23.75 2.32 -2.61
C SER A 567 -24.77 2.46 -3.75
N PRO A 568 -25.38 1.37 -4.24
CA PRO A 568 -25.98 1.34 -5.57
C PRO A 568 -27.24 2.21 -5.65
N SER A 569 -27.25 3.13 -6.62
CA SER A 569 -28.48 3.64 -7.23
C SER A 569 -28.55 3.14 -8.67
N SER A 570 -29.67 2.49 -9.01
CA SER A 570 -29.86 1.76 -10.26
C SER A 570 -29.96 2.68 -11.48
N SER A 571 -29.23 2.39 -12.56
CA SER A 571 -29.76 2.52 -13.94
C SER A 571 -28.91 1.78 -14.97
N SER A 572 -29.59 1.19 -15.96
CA SER A 572 -29.04 0.30 -17.00
C SER A 572 -28.34 1.04 -18.17
N PRO A 573 -27.38 0.40 -18.87
CA PRO A 573 -26.58 1.05 -19.92
C PRO A 573 -27.13 0.83 -21.33
N THR A 574 -26.86 1.77 -22.26
CA THR A 574 -27.11 1.60 -23.70
C THR A 574 -25.91 2.04 -24.57
N LYS A 575 -25.36 1.07 -25.31
CA LYS A 575 -24.73 1.06 -26.66
C LYS A 575 -23.40 1.80 -27.00
N LYS A 576 -22.46 0.91 -27.41
CA LYS A 576 -21.31 0.93 -28.37
C LYS A 576 -21.32 1.95 -29.53
N PRO A 577 -20.13 2.36 -30.05
CA PRO A 577 -19.61 1.84 -31.34
C PRO A 577 -18.06 1.65 -31.39
N SER A 578 -17.53 0.52 -31.89
CA SER A 578 -17.05 0.23 -33.27
C SER A 578 -15.58 0.61 -33.56
N THR A 579 -14.71 -0.41 -33.60
CA THR A 579 -13.28 -0.36 -34.00
C THR A 579 -13.08 -0.76 -35.47
N THR A 580 -12.01 -0.22 -36.09
CA THR A 580 -11.47 -0.68 -37.38
C THR A 580 -9.97 -0.98 -37.21
N PRO A 581 -9.40 -2.04 -37.83
CA PRO A 581 -8.04 -2.49 -37.54
C PRO A 581 -7.01 -2.04 -38.60
N HIS A 582 -5.79 -1.73 -38.17
CA HIS A 582 -4.63 -1.61 -39.07
C HIS A 582 -3.47 -2.53 -38.65
N THR A 583 -2.98 -3.23 -39.66
CA THR A 583 -2.01 -4.32 -39.68
C THR A 583 -0.57 -3.85 -39.50
N ALA A 584 0.21 -4.54 -38.67
CA ALA A 584 1.66 -4.37 -38.55
C ALA A 584 2.43 -5.31 -39.51
N THR A 585 3.54 -4.83 -40.06
CA THR A 585 4.58 -5.64 -40.72
C THR A 585 5.96 -5.19 -40.19
N PRO A 586 6.96 -6.09 -40.11
CA PRO A 586 8.12 -5.94 -39.23
C PRO A 586 9.36 -5.40 -39.96
N ILE A 587 10.23 -4.66 -39.25
CA ILE A 587 11.56 -4.29 -39.76
C ILE A 587 12.61 -4.35 -38.64
N GLU A 588 13.75 -4.93 -39.01
CA GLU A 588 15.01 -5.17 -38.30
C GLU A 588 15.74 -3.90 -37.79
N SER A 589 16.73 -4.15 -36.93
CA SER A 589 17.66 -3.23 -36.26
C SER A 589 18.35 -2.18 -37.16
N PRO A 590 18.50 -0.90 -36.74
CA PRO A 590 19.21 0.09 -37.53
C PRO A 590 20.61 0.46 -37.00
N THR A 591 21.49 0.67 -37.96
CA THR A 591 22.76 1.43 -37.92
C THR A 591 22.43 2.93 -38.01
N PRO A 592 23.32 3.89 -37.65
CA PRO A 592 22.97 5.32 -37.57
C PRO A 592 22.52 5.92 -38.92
N PRO A 593 21.50 6.80 -38.96
CA PRO A 593 20.94 7.31 -40.22
C PRO A 593 21.76 8.48 -40.81
N PRO A 594 21.74 8.69 -42.14
CA PRO A 594 22.17 9.93 -42.77
C PRO A 594 21.10 11.03 -42.63
N MET A 595 21.51 12.31 -42.67
CA MET A 595 20.61 13.48 -42.55
C MET A 595 19.42 13.42 -43.51
N ASN A 596 18.21 13.68 -42.99
CA ASN A 596 16.98 13.83 -43.76
C ASN A 596 16.63 15.32 -43.99
N ASP A 597 15.79 15.62 -44.98
CA ASP A 597 15.35 16.99 -45.33
C ASP A 597 14.51 17.66 -44.22
N GLU A 598 13.97 16.88 -43.29
CA GLU A 598 13.11 17.34 -42.19
C GLU A 598 13.90 18.12 -41.14
N PHE A 599 15.06 17.60 -40.70
CA PHE A 599 15.92 18.32 -39.76
C PHE A 599 16.54 19.59 -40.35
N VAL A 600 16.72 19.64 -41.67
CA VAL A 600 17.14 20.87 -42.37
C VAL A 600 16.05 21.92 -42.33
N ASN A 601 14.77 21.55 -42.52
CA ASN A 601 13.65 22.48 -42.42
C ASN A 601 13.43 22.99 -40.97
N ILE A 602 13.61 22.12 -39.98
CA ILE A 602 13.58 22.53 -38.55
C ILE A 602 14.73 23.50 -38.26
N TYR A 603 15.92 23.25 -38.80
CA TYR A 603 17.05 24.16 -38.66
C TYR A 603 16.79 25.53 -39.31
N LEU A 604 16.24 25.57 -40.53
CA LEU A 604 15.96 26.82 -41.24
C LEU A 604 14.89 27.67 -40.53
N SER A 605 13.90 27.02 -39.90
CA SER A 605 12.79 27.71 -39.24
C SER A 605 13.02 27.99 -37.75
N GLY A 606 13.68 27.09 -37.01
CA GLY A 606 13.84 27.14 -35.56
C GLY A 606 15.29 27.29 -35.05
N GLY A 607 16.28 27.29 -35.94
CA GLY A 607 17.69 27.34 -35.58
C GLY A 607 18.23 26.01 -35.04
N CYS A 608 19.49 25.99 -34.59
CA CYS A 608 20.17 24.76 -34.20
C CYS A 608 20.07 24.41 -32.70
N ALA A 609 19.50 25.28 -31.86
CA ALA A 609 19.52 25.12 -30.40
C ALA A 609 18.64 23.97 -29.89
N SER A 610 17.54 23.68 -30.60
CA SER A 610 16.59 22.60 -30.29
C SER A 610 16.90 21.29 -31.04
N LEU A 611 17.94 21.28 -31.88
CA LEU A 611 18.36 20.11 -32.63
C LEU A 611 19.43 19.32 -31.87
N HIS A 612 19.62 18.05 -32.23
CA HIS A 612 20.64 17.19 -31.65
C HIS A 612 22.02 17.88 -31.65
N SER A 613 22.82 17.65 -30.59
CA SER A 613 24.12 18.34 -30.39
C SER A 613 25.14 18.09 -31.51
N ASN A 614 25.00 16.99 -32.25
CA ASN A 614 25.81 16.67 -33.42
C ASN A 614 25.18 17.13 -34.75
N PHE A 615 24.02 17.79 -34.75
CA PHE A 615 23.35 18.24 -35.95
C PHE A 615 24.27 19.15 -36.76
N CYS A 616 24.81 20.20 -36.14
CA CYS A 616 25.69 21.13 -36.86
C CYS A 616 26.96 20.46 -37.38
N SER A 617 27.58 19.55 -36.62
CA SER A 617 28.81 18.85 -37.05
C SER A 617 28.56 17.84 -38.17
N THR A 618 27.33 17.34 -38.27
CA THR A 618 26.86 16.46 -39.34
C THR A 618 26.43 17.27 -40.58
N PHE A 619 25.73 18.40 -40.37
CA PHE A 619 25.21 19.30 -41.39
C PHE A 619 26.30 20.12 -42.09
N ILE A 620 27.28 20.58 -41.31
CA ILE A 620 28.48 21.27 -41.78
C ILE A 620 29.66 20.60 -41.07
N SER A 621 30.47 19.85 -41.81
CA SER A 621 31.58 19.08 -41.22
C SER A 621 32.48 19.96 -40.34
N GLY A 622 32.57 19.58 -39.05
CA GLY A 622 33.36 20.32 -38.06
C GLY A 622 32.69 21.56 -37.47
N SER A 623 31.41 21.81 -37.75
CA SER A 623 30.63 22.89 -37.18
C SER A 623 30.00 22.51 -35.83
N TYR A 624 29.53 23.51 -35.10
CA TYR A 624 28.80 23.39 -33.84
C TYR A 624 27.72 24.49 -33.78
N CYS A 625 26.70 24.31 -32.95
CA CYS A 625 25.66 25.33 -32.79
C CYS A 625 26.18 26.53 -31.99
N LYS A 626 26.02 27.75 -32.51
CA LYS A 626 26.35 28.98 -31.78
C LYS A 626 25.13 29.45 -30.99
N ASP A 627 24.77 28.72 -29.93
CA ASP A 627 23.67 29.05 -29.03
C ASP A 627 23.82 30.44 -28.37
N TRP A 628 25.07 30.91 -28.21
CA TRP A 628 25.42 32.28 -27.77
C TRP A 628 25.25 33.36 -28.86
N SER A 629 24.85 33.02 -30.08
CA SER A 629 24.70 33.95 -31.20
C SER A 629 23.37 33.73 -31.90
N GLN A 630 22.35 34.45 -31.42
CA GLN A 630 20.97 34.34 -31.87
C GLN A 630 20.60 35.48 -32.83
N ASP A 631 19.65 35.24 -33.72
CA ASP A 631 19.03 36.27 -34.55
C ASP A 631 17.96 37.06 -33.77
N ASP A 632 17.29 37.99 -34.44
CA ASP A 632 16.24 38.82 -33.84
C ASP A 632 15.01 38.02 -33.35
N CYS A 633 14.93 36.72 -33.67
CA CYS A 633 13.92 35.77 -33.18
C CYS A 633 14.44 34.81 -32.10
N GLY A 634 15.67 34.99 -31.60
CA GLY A 634 16.25 34.09 -30.60
C GLY A 634 16.79 32.76 -31.16
N ARG A 635 16.90 32.61 -32.49
CA ARG A 635 17.32 31.34 -33.11
C ARG A 635 18.83 31.30 -33.32
N ALA A 636 19.44 30.20 -32.86
CA ALA A 636 20.87 29.96 -33.01
C ALA A 636 21.23 29.40 -34.39
N VAL A 637 22.43 29.70 -34.88
CA VAL A 637 22.90 29.25 -36.21
C VAL A 637 24.16 28.38 -36.11
N CYS A 638 24.27 27.34 -36.94
CA CYS A 638 25.49 26.54 -37.02
C CYS A 638 26.71 27.40 -37.42
N GLN A 639 27.87 27.11 -36.83
CA GLN A 639 29.14 27.73 -37.18
C GLN A 639 29.44 27.54 -38.68
N GLY A 640 29.75 28.63 -39.40
CA GLY A 640 29.87 28.62 -40.86
C GLY A 640 28.61 29.11 -41.61
N HIS A 641 27.45 29.18 -40.95
CA HIS A 641 26.26 29.88 -41.47
C HIS A 641 26.09 31.26 -40.81
N ALA A 642 25.44 32.16 -41.56
CA ALA A 642 24.99 33.48 -41.09
C ALA A 642 23.49 33.43 -40.74
N HIS A 643 23.00 34.31 -39.87
CA HIS A 643 21.58 34.36 -39.50
C HIS A 643 20.65 34.56 -40.71
N SER A 644 21.12 35.23 -41.76
CA SER A 644 20.42 35.35 -43.06
C SER A 644 20.23 34.02 -43.82
N SER A 645 20.76 32.92 -43.28
CA SER A 645 20.58 31.57 -43.82
C SER A 645 19.36 30.87 -43.22
N LEU A 646 18.72 31.48 -42.22
CA LEU A 646 17.44 31.06 -41.63
C LEU A 646 16.28 31.77 -42.34
N ASP A 647 15.08 31.22 -42.21
CA ASP A 647 13.85 31.85 -42.71
C ASP A 647 13.55 33.16 -41.96
N PRO A 648 12.98 34.21 -42.60
CA PRO A 648 12.74 35.50 -41.94
C PRO A 648 11.86 35.40 -40.68
N CYS A 649 12.15 36.26 -39.72
CA CYS A 649 11.34 36.47 -38.53
C CYS A 649 9.95 37.02 -38.87
N ASP A 650 8.89 36.24 -38.66
CA ASP A 650 7.51 36.67 -38.88
C ASP A 650 6.99 37.37 -37.61
N VAL A 651 7.32 38.66 -37.46
CA VAL A 651 6.85 39.49 -36.32
C VAL A 651 5.54 40.17 -36.70
N SER A 652 4.44 39.77 -36.07
CA SER A 652 3.17 40.52 -36.10
C SER A 652 3.19 41.62 -35.02
N PRO A 653 2.76 42.88 -35.28
CA PRO A 653 3.11 44.03 -34.43
C PRO A 653 2.17 44.36 -33.25
N ASP A 654 1.34 43.44 -32.77
CA ASP A 654 0.22 43.78 -31.86
C ASP A 654 0.23 43.07 -30.48
N GLU A 655 1.38 42.69 -29.92
CA GLU A 655 1.42 42.28 -28.50
C GLU A 655 1.81 43.42 -27.54
N PRO A 656 1.07 43.60 -26.43
CA PRO A 656 1.36 44.63 -25.42
C PRO A 656 2.66 44.31 -24.65
N PRO A 657 3.31 45.33 -24.05
CA PRO A 657 4.52 45.13 -23.25
C PRO A 657 4.25 44.19 -22.07
N SER A 658 5.25 43.35 -21.74
CA SER A 658 5.15 42.42 -20.61
C SER A 658 4.92 43.15 -19.29
N GLU A 659 4.23 42.50 -18.35
CA GLU A 659 3.95 43.07 -17.02
C GLU A 659 5.23 43.49 -16.29
N THR A 660 6.35 42.79 -16.51
CA THR A 660 7.66 43.19 -15.96
C THR A 660 8.15 44.53 -16.54
N SER A 661 7.96 44.77 -17.83
CA SER A 661 8.31 46.07 -18.45
C SER A 661 7.41 47.19 -17.93
N LEU A 662 6.13 46.90 -17.70
CA LEU A 662 5.19 47.85 -17.11
C LEU A 662 5.55 48.15 -15.64
N TYR A 663 6.00 47.16 -14.88
CA TYR A 663 6.46 47.33 -13.50
C TYR A 663 7.69 48.24 -13.40
N LEU A 664 8.71 48.00 -14.22
CA LEU A 664 9.94 48.80 -14.21
C LEU A 664 9.65 50.28 -14.53
N SER A 665 8.73 50.52 -15.47
CA SER A 665 8.39 51.87 -15.91
C SER A 665 7.39 52.59 -15.00
N TYR A 666 6.38 51.90 -14.46
CA TYR A 666 5.22 52.53 -13.79
C TYR A 666 5.00 52.08 -12.34
N GLY A 667 5.79 51.13 -11.85
CA GLY A 667 5.61 50.53 -10.52
C GLY A 667 4.39 49.62 -10.43
N CYS A 668 4.23 48.94 -9.30
CA CYS A 668 3.23 47.90 -9.13
C CYS A 668 1.78 48.40 -9.00
N ASN A 669 1.57 49.71 -8.86
CA ASN A 669 0.24 50.31 -8.67
C ASN A 669 -0.36 50.83 -9.99
N SER A 670 0.17 50.41 -11.14
CA SER A 670 -0.18 50.98 -12.46
C SER A 670 -0.32 49.92 -13.56
N GLY A 671 -1.55 49.43 -13.75
CA GLY A 671 -1.90 48.63 -14.94
C GLY A 671 -1.30 47.23 -15.01
N LEU A 672 -0.78 46.72 -13.88
CA LEU A 672 -0.37 45.33 -13.71
C LEU A 672 -1.52 44.49 -13.14
N SER A 673 -1.45 43.18 -13.33
CA SER A 673 -2.28 42.23 -12.59
C SER A 673 -2.10 42.38 -11.06
N ASP A 674 -3.18 42.14 -10.32
CA ASP A 674 -3.18 42.20 -8.85
C ASP A 674 -2.23 41.13 -8.23
N SER A 675 -1.89 40.08 -8.99
CA SER A 675 -0.95 39.02 -8.62
C SER A 675 0.50 39.29 -9.01
N PHE A 676 0.79 40.35 -9.77
CA PHE A 676 2.13 40.58 -10.32
C PHE A 676 3.24 40.53 -9.26
N CYS A 677 3.09 41.24 -8.13
CA CYS A 677 4.11 41.23 -7.09
C CYS A 677 4.30 39.86 -6.43
N PHE A 678 3.23 39.07 -6.37
CA PHE A 678 3.28 37.72 -5.83
C PHE A 678 4.06 36.80 -6.77
N GLU A 679 3.83 36.91 -8.07
CA GLU A 679 4.58 36.15 -9.09
C GLU A 679 6.03 36.65 -9.25
N PHE A 680 6.26 37.96 -9.10
CA PHE A 680 7.56 38.59 -9.28
C PHE A 680 8.54 38.23 -8.16
N ASN A 681 8.11 38.29 -6.89
CA ASN A 681 8.99 38.00 -5.76
C ASN A 681 8.28 37.45 -4.50
N GLY A 682 7.05 36.96 -4.63
CA GLY A 682 6.25 36.48 -3.50
C GLY A 682 5.74 37.59 -2.58
N GLY A 683 5.86 38.85 -2.99
CA GLY A 683 5.44 40.03 -2.22
C GLY A 683 4.08 40.57 -2.64
N TYR A 684 3.64 41.63 -1.98
CA TYR A 684 2.48 42.44 -2.42
C TYR A 684 2.94 43.84 -2.85
N CYS A 685 2.11 44.54 -3.62
CA CYS A 685 2.40 45.93 -3.99
C CYS A 685 2.30 46.86 -2.77
N LYS A 686 3.38 47.58 -2.45
CA LYS A 686 3.38 48.59 -1.38
C LYS A 686 2.80 49.90 -1.90
N ASP A 687 1.51 49.93 -2.18
CA ASP A 687 0.79 51.11 -2.71
C ASP A 687 0.82 52.33 -1.75
N TRP A 688 1.16 52.11 -0.47
CA TRP A 688 1.41 53.17 0.52
C TRP A 688 2.84 53.73 0.52
N GLN A 689 3.75 53.24 -0.34
CA GLN A 689 5.09 53.76 -0.55
C GLN A 689 5.30 54.10 -2.02
N SER A 690 5.93 55.24 -2.30
CA SER A 690 6.24 55.66 -3.67
C SER A 690 7.56 56.40 -3.78
N ASP A 691 8.17 56.33 -4.96
CA ASP A 691 9.32 57.16 -5.34
C ASP A 691 8.88 58.61 -5.68
N ASP A 692 9.85 59.45 -6.06
CA ASP A 692 9.60 60.85 -6.46
C ASP A 692 8.71 60.98 -7.72
N CYS A 693 8.51 59.89 -8.47
CA CYS A 693 7.60 59.79 -9.61
C CYS A 693 6.21 59.24 -9.24
N GLY A 694 5.96 58.89 -7.98
CA GLY A 694 4.68 58.35 -7.52
C GLY A 694 4.50 56.85 -7.79
N ARG A 695 5.57 56.12 -8.13
CA ARG A 695 5.53 54.69 -8.47
C ARG A 695 5.77 53.83 -7.23
N SER A 696 4.98 52.78 -7.07
CA SER A 696 5.08 51.83 -5.94
C SER A 696 5.90 50.60 -6.31
N ILE A 697 6.45 49.90 -5.31
CA ILE A 697 7.29 48.71 -5.48
C ILE A 697 6.69 47.48 -4.81
N CYS A 698 7.05 46.30 -5.31
CA CYS A 698 6.69 45.04 -4.68
C CYS A 698 7.45 44.86 -3.35
N GLN A 699 6.82 44.23 -2.36
CA GLN A 699 7.45 43.91 -1.09
C GLN A 699 8.69 43.03 -1.30
N GLY A 700 9.84 43.46 -0.80
CA GLY A 700 11.11 42.76 -0.99
C GLY A 700 11.97 43.35 -2.12
N ASP A 701 11.43 44.29 -2.90
CA ASP A 701 12.16 45.07 -3.89
C ASP A 701 12.57 46.47 -3.36
N ASP A 702 13.36 47.21 -4.15
CA ASP A 702 13.85 48.56 -3.85
C ASP A 702 13.55 49.53 -5.00
N PHE A 703 13.36 50.83 -4.71
CA PHE A 703 13.07 51.84 -5.74
C PHE A 703 14.20 51.99 -6.78
N SER A 704 15.42 51.56 -6.46
CA SER A 704 16.53 51.50 -7.42
C SER A 704 16.36 50.45 -8.52
N SER A 705 15.40 49.52 -8.37
CA SER A 705 15.03 48.55 -9.40
C SER A 705 14.12 49.13 -10.47
N LEU A 706 13.47 50.27 -10.23
CA LEU A 706 12.64 50.95 -11.23
C LEU A 706 13.51 51.74 -12.22
N ASP A 707 12.99 51.92 -13.44
CA ASP A 707 13.64 52.80 -14.42
C ASP A 707 13.73 54.22 -13.86
N ALA A 708 14.74 54.98 -14.29
CA ALA A 708 14.86 56.37 -13.87
C ALA A 708 13.59 57.18 -14.23
N CYS A 709 13.18 58.03 -13.29
CA CYS A 709 12.48 59.26 -13.62
C CYS A 709 13.31 60.07 -14.64
#